data_AF-A0A9Q0HEA7-F1
#
_entry.id   AF-A0A9Q0HEA7-F1
#
_cell.length_a   1.000
_cell.length_b   1.000
_cell.length_c   1.000
_cell.angle_alpha   90.00
_cell.angle_beta   90.00
_cell.angle_gamma   90.00
#
_symmetry.space_group_name_H-M   'P 1'
#
loop_
_entity.id
_entity.type
_entity.pdbx_description
1 polymer ?
#
loop_
_entity_poly.entity_id
_entity_poly.type
_entity_poly.pdbx_seq_one_letter_code
_entity_poly.pdbx_strand_id
1 'polypeptide(L)'
;MFCCSDFIKFQRCGSGPARKLKDPSRTFLSVLWFQGLDLKVEVSCFLFLQVLLATMNFETGAIGGKTGNLMEWNVNNAFKTLKDIESKNMMDMSLIPVIDPIDIGLGSSEKANAAPQVKPRKKSMTSVYLKFFETASDGKSRRCKFCKQSYSIATATGNLGRHLSHRHPGYDKLGDTVSTQPLQSQPSPVTKKPQSQPQPQAKPPPSVDFDHLNWLLLKWLILGSLPPSILEEEWLVNSFKFLNPSVKFWPSENFRAVILEVSRSMREDVKASLEHVNSKVSITLDFWNSYEQVSYMSVTGHWIDENWSLHKVVLDITRIPYPCGGTDIYHLLVKILKMYNIDNRILSCTHDNSQNAVHGCHTLKEDLDGQKGGPFCYIPCAARTLNLIIEDGLRTAKPVISKIREFVLEMNASLEISEDFQQTAAEYQEGSWKFPLDASTRWSGNYMLLDIVRKASKSMDAVIRKHEEILGSRNMLLNHAEKSAVNIMHAYLEPFYKTTNNICTSKVRTVGLVLFFMDHVAEIIAACRDSRHNPDWLKGAADDMAKKVRSYNTQVYNVFTYMAAVLDPRIKTELIPENLNSENNLEEARNHFIRNYATSHFPTIPNGYTAQENEDGSGVSFAEEIARKRRRVSMSTTTDELTQYLSEPPAPIPTDVLNWWKVNSTRYPRLSVMARDFLAVQATSVAPDELFCCKGDEIDKQRCCLPHSSMQALLCIRSWIQNGFKLKYRSTEVDYEKLMEPIAITAASADNASTVLDKKVN
;
A
#
# COMPACT_ATOMS: atom_id res chain seq x y z
N MET A 1 13.77 18.92 -17.99
CA MET A 1 14.67 18.45 -19.07
C MET A 1 16.00 17.85 -18.55
N PHE A 2 16.09 17.34 -17.31
CA PHE A 2 17.38 16.86 -16.73
C PHE A 2 17.33 15.50 -15.99
N CYS A 3 16.20 14.78 -15.99
CA CYS A 3 16.10 13.45 -15.33
C CYS A 3 16.14 12.26 -16.30
N CYS A 4 16.39 12.47 -17.60
CA CYS A 4 16.46 11.38 -18.59
C CYS A 4 17.89 11.10 -19.10
N SER A 5 18.91 11.84 -18.68
CA SER A 5 20.28 11.64 -19.19
C SER A 5 20.97 10.39 -18.69
N ASP A 6 20.55 9.87 -17.53
CA ASP A 6 21.36 8.89 -16.80
C ASP A 6 21.03 7.44 -17.18
N PHE A 7 20.02 7.24 -18.02
CA PHE A 7 19.76 5.98 -18.72
C PHE A 7 20.49 5.85 -20.07
N ILE A 8 21.16 6.92 -20.55
CA ILE A 8 21.90 6.95 -21.83
C ILE A 8 23.32 7.53 -21.64
N LYS A 9 24.03 7.04 -20.61
CA LYS A 9 25.45 7.34 -20.35
C LYS A 9 26.33 6.10 -20.17
N PHE A 10 26.09 5.09 -21.01
CA PHE A 10 27.03 3.97 -21.20
C PHE A 10 27.37 3.72 -22.69
N GLN A 11 27.52 4.80 -23.47
CA GLN A 11 28.13 4.75 -24.80
C GLN A 11 28.68 6.12 -25.23
N ARG A 12 29.95 6.41 -24.88
CA ARG A 12 30.92 7.27 -25.64
C ARG A 12 32.21 7.53 -24.86
N CYS A 13 33.15 6.60 -24.96
CA CYS A 13 34.59 6.87 -24.89
C CYS A 13 35.26 6.04 -26.00
N GLY A 14 36.08 6.67 -26.85
CA GLY A 14 36.76 5.98 -27.96
C GLY A 14 36.74 6.72 -29.29
N SER A 15 37.50 7.82 -29.39
CA SER A 15 37.84 8.44 -30.68
C SER A 15 39.20 7.91 -31.16
N GLY A 16 39.20 7.03 -32.17
CA GLY A 16 40.38 6.41 -32.78
C GLY A 16 40.05 5.89 -34.19
N PRO A 17 41.02 5.81 -35.12
CA PRO A 17 40.73 6.03 -36.54
C PRO A 17 40.12 4.83 -37.28
N ALA A 18 39.32 5.17 -38.31
CA ALA A 18 38.61 4.23 -39.17
C ALA A 18 39.53 3.23 -39.90
N ARG A 19 39.14 1.95 -39.90
CA ARG A 19 39.52 0.99 -40.94
C ARG A 19 38.26 0.40 -41.57
N LYS A 20 38.23 0.40 -42.90
CA LYS A 20 37.15 -0.16 -43.71
C LYS A 20 37.08 -1.68 -43.55
N LEU A 21 35.90 -2.22 -43.25
CA LEU A 21 35.54 -3.59 -43.62
C LEU A 21 34.23 -3.54 -44.42
N LYS A 22 34.13 -4.44 -45.41
CA LYS A 22 33.06 -4.48 -46.40
C LYS A 22 31.94 -5.43 -45.97
N ASP A 23 30.79 -5.22 -46.61
CA ASP A 23 29.77 -6.20 -47.00
C ASP A 23 28.42 -6.16 -46.21
N PRO A 24 27.29 -5.81 -46.86
CA PRO A 24 25.99 -5.72 -46.21
C PRO A 24 25.08 -6.92 -46.53
N SER A 25 25.10 -7.97 -45.70
CA SER A 25 24.01 -8.96 -45.70
C SER A 25 23.89 -9.77 -44.39
N ARG A 26 22.93 -9.40 -43.54
CA ARG A 26 22.02 -10.32 -42.83
C ARG A 26 21.00 -9.55 -41.99
N THR A 27 19.73 -9.79 -42.30
CA THR A 27 18.57 -9.14 -41.69
C THR A 27 18.20 -9.79 -40.35
N PHE A 28 17.63 -8.97 -39.46
CA PHE A 28 17.07 -9.33 -38.15
C PHE A 28 16.34 -10.68 -38.10
N LEU A 29 16.68 -11.50 -37.10
CA LEU A 29 15.83 -12.52 -36.48
C LEU A 29 16.28 -12.75 -35.03
N SER A 30 15.90 -11.83 -34.13
CA SER A 30 16.09 -12.01 -32.68
C SER A 30 14.89 -12.75 -32.09
N VAL A 31 15.07 -14.04 -31.81
CA VAL A 31 14.12 -14.83 -31.01
C VAL A 31 14.20 -14.33 -29.56
N LEU A 32 13.14 -13.68 -29.07
CA LEU A 32 13.01 -13.32 -27.66
C LEU A 32 12.51 -14.52 -26.86
N TRP A 33 13.43 -15.21 -26.19
CA TRP A 33 13.10 -16.11 -25.08
C TRP A 33 13.12 -15.30 -23.78
N PHE A 34 11.94 -14.99 -23.25
CA PHE A 34 11.78 -14.35 -21.93
C PHE A 34 11.50 -15.39 -20.85
N GLN A 35 12.38 -15.50 -19.86
CA GLN A 35 12.05 -16.07 -18.54
C GLN A 35 12.71 -15.24 -17.44
N GLY A 36 11.89 -14.73 -16.51
CA GLY A 36 12.34 -14.03 -15.29
C GLY A 36 12.31 -12.50 -15.37
N LEU A 37 11.13 -11.90 -15.23
CA LEU A 37 10.96 -10.46 -14.95
C LEU A 37 9.91 -10.24 -13.84
N ASP A 38 10.11 -9.16 -13.07
CA ASP A 38 9.32 -8.82 -11.88
C ASP A 38 7.87 -8.39 -12.17
N LEU A 39 6.96 -8.80 -11.26
CA LEU A 39 5.51 -8.56 -11.25
C LEU A 39 5.05 -7.09 -11.37
N LYS A 40 5.96 -6.11 -11.32
CA LYS A 40 5.63 -4.68 -11.50
C LYS A 40 5.74 -4.20 -12.95
N VAL A 41 6.61 -4.82 -13.77
CA VAL A 41 6.70 -4.50 -15.21
C VAL A 41 5.48 -5.04 -15.93
N GLU A 42 4.95 -6.19 -15.47
CA GLU A 42 3.71 -6.77 -15.97
C GLU A 42 2.54 -5.79 -15.91
N VAL A 43 2.40 -4.94 -14.89
CA VAL A 43 1.28 -3.98 -14.78
C VAL A 43 1.36 -2.87 -15.84
N SER A 44 2.56 -2.35 -16.11
CA SER A 44 2.76 -1.36 -17.19
C SER A 44 2.49 -1.98 -18.56
N CYS A 45 2.95 -3.21 -18.80
CA CYS A 45 2.62 -3.93 -20.01
C CYS A 45 1.13 -4.31 -20.10
N PHE A 46 0.47 -4.70 -19.00
CA PHE A 46 -0.95 -5.05 -18.98
C PHE A 46 -1.85 -3.85 -19.28
N LEU A 47 -1.57 -2.66 -18.73
CA LEU A 47 -2.33 -1.46 -19.12
C LEU A 47 -2.12 -1.12 -20.61
N PHE A 48 -0.89 -1.22 -21.11
CA PHE A 48 -0.60 -0.99 -22.53
C PHE A 48 -1.32 -2.02 -23.43
N LEU A 49 -1.31 -3.30 -23.04
CA LEU A 49 -1.97 -4.39 -23.77
C LEU A 49 -3.50 -4.33 -23.66
N GLN A 50 -4.07 -3.92 -22.53
CA GLN A 50 -5.52 -3.73 -22.38
C GLN A 50 -6.03 -2.54 -23.18
N VAL A 51 -5.26 -1.45 -23.28
CA VAL A 51 -5.58 -0.32 -24.18
C VAL A 51 -5.52 -0.76 -25.65
N LEU A 52 -4.55 -1.60 -26.03
CA LEU A 52 -4.47 -2.21 -27.37
C LEU A 52 -5.63 -3.18 -27.65
N LEU A 53 -5.97 -4.07 -26.71
CA LEU A 53 -7.06 -5.04 -26.85
C LEU A 53 -8.44 -4.36 -26.89
N ALA A 54 -8.64 -3.27 -26.14
CA ALA A 54 -9.87 -2.49 -26.18
C ALA A 54 -10.07 -1.67 -27.47
N THR A 55 -9.03 -1.52 -28.30
CA THR A 55 -9.06 -0.72 -29.55
C THR A 55 -9.04 -1.57 -30.84
N MET A 56 -8.84 -2.88 -30.76
CA MET A 56 -8.73 -3.77 -31.92
C MET A 56 -9.91 -4.75 -32.09
N ASN A 57 -11.08 -4.22 -32.45
CA ASN A 57 -12.14 -5.03 -33.08
C ASN A 57 -11.99 -4.96 -34.61
N PHE A 58 -11.59 -6.06 -35.25
CA PHE A 58 -11.57 -6.18 -36.71
C PHE A 58 -12.89 -6.74 -37.23
N GLU A 59 -13.64 -5.94 -37.99
CA GLU A 59 -14.73 -6.45 -38.83
C GLU A 59 -14.15 -7.09 -40.10
N THR A 60 -14.49 -8.35 -40.36
CA THR A 60 -14.02 -9.08 -41.54
C THR A 60 -14.86 -8.76 -42.77
N GLY A 61 -14.44 -7.76 -43.55
CA GLY A 61 -15.04 -7.45 -44.85
C GLY A 61 -14.70 -8.50 -45.91
N ALA A 62 -15.68 -9.32 -46.32
CA ALA A 62 -15.50 -10.31 -47.38
C ALA A 62 -15.74 -9.71 -48.77
N ILE A 63 -14.77 -9.81 -49.68
CA ILE A 63 -14.93 -9.61 -51.12
C ILE A 63 -14.32 -10.83 -51.84
N GLY A 64 -15.14 -11.59 -52.56
CA GLY A 64 -14.71 -12.80 -53.28
C GLY A 64 -14.37 -12.55 -54.75
N GLY A 65 -13.41 -13.31 -55.31
CA GLY A 65 -12.96 -13.06 -56.69
C GLY A 65 -11.93 -14.02 -57.32
N LYS A 66 -12.21 -15.33 -57.37
CA LYS A 66 -11.75 -16.30 -58.41
C LYS A 66 -10.23 -16.63 -58.61
N THR A 67 -9.89 -17.85 -58.18
CA THR A 67 -9.17 -18.94 -58.92
C THR A 67 -7.77 -18.73 -59.53
N GLY A 68 -6.80 -19.58 -59.13
CA GLY A 68 -5.59 -19.88 -59.91
C GLY A 68 -4.49 -20.69 -59.20
N ASN A 69 -4.61 -22.03 -59.18
CA ASN A 69 -3.59 -23.10 -59.00
C ASN A 69 -2.29 -22.79 -58.21
N LEU A 70 -2.07 -23.34 -57.00
CA LEU A 70 -1.70 -24.74 -56.67
C LEU A 70 -0.18 -25.02 -56.75
N MET A 71 0.47 -25.14 -55.59
CA MET A 71 1.41 -26.24 -55.33
C MET A 71 1.49 -26.53 -53.81
N GLU A 72 0.92 -27.65 -53.38
CA GLU A 72 1.19 -28.24 -52.06
C GLU A 72 2.51 -29.02 -52.10
N TRP A 73 3.11 -29.27 -50.93
CA TRP A 73 3.38 -30.67 -50.54
C TRP A 73 3.37 -30.84 -49.01
N ASN A 74 2.74 -31.92 -48.57
CA ASN A 74 2.42 -32.23 -47.18
C ASN A 74 3.58 -32.91 -46.43
N VAL A 75 3.64 -32.71 -45.11
CA VAL A 75 3.85 -33.83 -44.16
C VAL A 75 2.82 -33.67 -43.04
N ASN A 76 2.11 -34.76 -42.72
CA ASN A 76 0.84 -34.70 -41.99
C ASN A 76 0.82 -35.73 -40.84
N ASN A 77 0.18 -35.37 -39.72
CA ASN A 77 -0.22 -36.25 -38.59
C ASN A 77 0.91 -36.95 -37.80
N ALA A 78 0.85 -37.13 -36.47
CA ALA A 78 -0.33 -37.45 -35.67
C ALA A 78 -0.18 -37.05 -34.19
N PHE A 79 -1.28 -36.60 -33.58
CA PHE A 79 -1.41 -36.44 -32.13
C PHE A 79 -2.32 -37.55 -31.58
N LYS A 80 -1.83 -38.33 -30.60
CA LYS A 80 -2.68 -39.18 -29.75
C LYS A 80 -2.10 -39.32 -28.35
N THR A 81 -2.92 -38.91 -27.39
CA THR A 81 -3.07 -39.46 -26.01
C THR A 81 -1.80 -39.86 -25.24
N LEU A 82 -1.52 -39.12 -24.16
CA LEU A 82 -1.54 -39.74 -22.82
C LEU A 82 -1.89 -38.70 -21.75
N LYS A 83 -2.95 -39.01 -20.98
CA LYS A 83 -3.21 -38.42 -19.66
C LYS A 83 -2.91 -39.51 -18.62
N ASP A 84 -2.81 -39.10 -17.37
CA ASP A 84 -2.59 -39.93 -16.17
C ASP A 84 -1.16 -40.42 -15.94
N ILE A 85 -0.57 -39.98 -14.82
CA ILE A 85 -0.16 -40.84 -13.70
C ILE A 85 -0.17 -39.97 -12.43
N GLU A 86 -1.14 -40.22 -11.56
CA GLU A 86 -1.12 -39.85 -10.15
C GLU A 86 -1.79 -40.99 -9.36
N SER A 87 -1.08 -41.60 -8.42
CA SER A 87 -1.56 -42.65 -7.48
C SER A 87 -0.38 -43.02 -6.54
N LYS A 88 -0.48 -43.43 -5.26
CA LYS A 88 -1.54 -43.93 -4.34
C LYS A 88 -1.25 -43.32 -2.94
N ASN A 89 -2.21 -42.93 -2.07
CA ASN A 89 -3.32 -43.63 -1.39
C ASN A 89 -2.97 -44.57 -0.21
N MET A 90 -3.51 -44.24 0.97
CA MET A 90 -4.20 -45.07 2.01
C MET A 90 -4.38 -44.15 3.26
N MET A 91 -5.47 -44.09 4.04
CA MET A 91 -6.80 -44.76 4.11
C MET A 91 -7.71 -43.86 5.03
N ASP A 92 -9.04 -43.97 5.18
CA ASP A 92 -10.09 -44.88 4.67
C ASP A 92 -11.49 -44.16 4.63
N MET A 93 -12.60 -44.91 4.67
CA MET A 93 -14.01 -44.51 4.39
C MET A 93 -14.89 -44.08 5.59
N SER A 94 -15.96 -43.28 5.33
CA SER A 94 -17.35 -43.83 5.22
C SER A 94 -18.49 -42.81 4.90
N LEU A 95 -19.14 -43.06 3.76
CA LEU A 95 -20.59 -42.98 3.44
C LEU A 95 -21.43 -41.68 3.64
N ILE A 96 -22.00 -41.22 2.51
CA ILE A 96 -23.23 -40.41 2.39
C ILE A 96 -24.40 -41.38 2.08
N PRO A 97 -25.69 -40.97 2.19
CA PRO A 97 -26.39 -40.70 0.93
C PRO A 97 -27.27 -39.44 0.90
N VAL A 98 -27.50 -38.98 -0.33
CA VAL A 98 -28.29 -37.79 -0.75
C VAL A 98 -29.79 -38.10 -0.77
N ILE A 99 -30.64 -37.08 -0.62
CA ILE A 99 -31.96 -36.96 -1.28
C ILE A 99 -32.24 -35.48 -1.58
N ASP A 100 -32.91 -35.23 -2.70
CA ASP A 100 -33.10 -33.94 -3.39
C ASP A 100 -34.50 -33.29 -3.09
N PRO A 101 -34.85 -32.10 -3.63
CA PRO A 101 -35.87 -31.21 -3.05
C PRO A 101 -37.31 -31.45 -3.53
N ILE A 102 -38.28 -30.89 -2.81
CA ILE A 102 -39.70 -30.80 -3.20
C ILE A 102 -40.24 -29.38 -2.97
N ASP A 103 -40.92 -28.87 -3.99
CA ASP A 103 -41.70 -27.62 -4.05
C ASP A 103 -43.20 -27.90 -3.78
N ILE A 104 -44.06 -26.86 -3.76
CA ILE A 104 -45.54 -26.79 -3.68
C ILE A 104 -46.03 -26.00 -2.45
N GLY A 105 -46.83 -24.95 -2.69
CA GLY A 105 -47.60 -24.21 -1.67
C GLY A 105 -49.13 -24.32 -1.88
N LEU A 106 -49.94 -23.52 -1.16
CA LEU A 106 -51.30 -23.02 -1.54
C LEU A 106 -52.05 -22.33 -0.37
N GLY A 107 -52.99 -21.42 -0.68
CA GLY A 107 -53.98 -20.79 0.23
C GLY A 107 -53.85 -19.25 0.33
N SER A 108 -54.68 -18.37 -0.26
CA SER A 108 -56.16 -18.16 -0.19
C SER A 108 -56.60 -17.49 1.14
N SER A 109 -57.47 -16.46 1.23
CA SER A 109 -58.35 -15.79 0.24
C SER A 109 -58.72 -14.31 0.58
N GLU A 110 -59.10 -13.56 -0.48
CA GLU A 110 -60.22 -12.59 -0.60
C GLU A 110 -60.36 -11.25 0.17
N LYS A 111 -60.48 -10.15 -0.60
CA LYS A 111 -61.79 -9.48 -0.87
C LYS A 111 -61.69 -8.47 -2.03
N ALA A 112 -62.78 -8.30 -2.79
CA ALA A 112 -62.85 -7.48 -4.01
C ALA A 112 -63.91 -6.36 -3.93
N ASN A 113 -63.78 -5.33 -4.78
CA ASN A 113 -64.90 -4.56 -5.35
C ASN A 113 -64.46 -3.75 -6.60
N ALA A 114 -65.40 -3.28 -7.41
CA ALA A 114 -65.25 -3.21 -8.88
C ALA A 114 -65.14 -1.81 -9.55
N ALA A 115 -64.50 -1.80 -10.74
CA ALA A 115 -64.75 -1.01 -11.98
C ALA A 115 -64.85 0.55 -11.93
N PRO A 116 -64.49 1.33 -13.01
CA PRO A 116 -64.56 0.97 -14.44
C PRO A 116 -63.36 1.40 -15.34
N GLN A 117 -63.42 1.06 -16.64
CA GLN A 117 -62.39 1.38 -17.65
C GLN A 117 -62.45 2.83 -18.20
N VAL A 118 -61.28 3.42 -18.49
CA VAL A 118 -61.13 4.53 -19.47
C VAL A 118 -59.83 4.37 -20.30
N LYS A 119 -59.90 4.83 -21.56
CA LYS A 119 -58.95 4.73 -22.69
C LYS A 119 -57.50 5.23 -22.43
N PRO A 120 -56.49 4.78 -23.21
CA PRO A 120 -55.08 5.09 -22.97
C PRO A 120 -54.70 6.55 -23.24
N ARG A 121 -53.82 7.12 -22.41
CA ARG A 121 -53.18 8.43 -22.61
C ARG A 121 -51.70 8.29 -22.95
N LYS A 122 -51.24 9.12 -23.89
CA LYS A 122 -49.86 9.15 -24.43
C LYS A 122 -48.83 9.33 -23.30
N LYS A 123 -47.73 8.55 -23.32
CA LYS A 123 -46.58 8.78 -22.45
C LYS A 123 -45.91 10.11 -22.81
N SER A 124 -45.77 11.00 -21.83
CA SER A 124 -45.01 12.24 -21.97
C SER A 124 -43.51 11.93 -21.91
N MET A 125 -42.70 12.63 -22.71
CA MET A 125 -41.25 12.50 -22.74
C MET A 125 -40.63 13.03 -21.44
N THR A 126 -40.25 12.13 -20.53
CA THR A 126 -39.53 12.46 -19.30
C THR A 126 -38.10 12.89 -19.65
N SER A 127 -37.76 14.18 -19.47
CA SER A 127 -36.43 14.72 -19.78
C SER A 127 -35.30 13.94 -19.10
N VAL A 128 -34.22 13.66 -19.86
CA VAL A 128 -33.10 12.79 -19.46
C VAL A 128 -32.45 13.21 -18.14
N TYR A 129 -32.41 14.51 -17.84
CA TYR A 129 -31.85 15.03 -16.58
C TYR A 129 -32.60 14.56 -15.32
N LEU A 130 -33.89 14.23 -15.43
CA LEU A 130 -34.72 13.86 -14.27
C LEU A 130 -34.30 12.54 -13.61
N LYS A 131 -33.55 11.67 -14.31
CA LYS A 131 -32.99 10.45 -13.71
C LYS A 131 -31.98 10.72 -12.59
N PHE A 132 -31.36 11.90 -12.60
CA PHE A 132 -30.37 12.35 -11.61
C PHE A 132 -30.99 13.08 -10.40
N PHE A 133 -32.32 13.22 -10.37
CA PHE A 133 -33.04 13.84 -9.26
C PHE A 133 -34.02 12.85 -8.63
N GLU A 134 -34.18 12.92 -7.32
CA GLU A 134 -35.17 12.16 -6.55
C GLU A 134 -36.29 13.11 -6.14
N THR A 135 -37.56 12.72 -6.35
CA THR A 135 -38.70 13.48 -5.82
C THR A 135 -38.76 13.27 -4.30
N ALA A 136 -38.87 14.35 -3.53
CA ALA A 136 -39.01 14.25 -2.09
C ALA A 136 -40.39 13.69 -1.71
N SER A 137 -40.54 13.19 -0.49
CA SER A 137 -41.78 12.61 0.04
C SER A 137 -42.97 13.59 0.06
N ASP A 138 -42.72 14.89 -0.05
CA ASP A 138 -43.73 15.94 -0.17
C ASP A 138 -44.38 16.05 -1.57
N GLY A 139 -43.81 15.40 -2.59
CA GLY A 139 -44.23 15.52 -3.99
C GLY A 139 -44.03 16.91 -4.63
N LYS A 140 -43.49 17.88 -3.89
CA LYS A 140 -43.38 19.31 -4.27
C LYS A 140 -41.96 19.71 -4.64
N SER A 141 -40.95 18.93 -4.24
CA SER A 141 -39.54 19.20 -4.53
C SER A 141 -38.79 18.00 -5.14
N ARG A 142 -37.71 18.32 -5.85
CA ARG A 142 -36.74 17.38 -6.43
C ARG A 142 -35.37 17.66 -5.84
N ARG A 143 -34.71 16.66 -5.24
CA ARG A 143 -33.32 16.78 -4.78
C ARG A 143 -32.37 16.20 -5.81
N CYS A 144 -31.26 16.88 -6.07
CA CYS A 144 -30.16 16.28 -6.82
C CYS A 144 -29.65 15.05 -6.06
N LYS A 145 -29.52 13.89 -6.72
CA LYS A 145 -29.08 12.66 -6.06
C LYS A 145 -27.65 12.77 -5.50
N PHE A 146 -26.82 13.61 -6.11
CA PHE A 146 -25.39 13.77 -5.81
C PHE A 146 -25.11 14.76 -4.67
N CYS A 147 -25.55 16.02 -4.77
CA CYS A 147 -25.31 17.05 -3.73
C CYS A 147 -26.51 17.35 -2.82
N LYS A 148 -27.63 16.62 -2.98
CA LYS A 148 -28.89 16.80 -2.24
C LYS A 148 -29.55 18.19 -2.32
N GLN A 149 -29.04 19.11 -3.15
CA GLN A 149 -29.64 20.41 -3.42
C GLN A 149 -31.10 20.26 -3.89
N SER A 150 -32.02 20.91 -3.19
CA SER A 150 -33.46 20.90 -3.49
C SER A 150 -33.82 21.94 -4.55
N TYR A 151 -34.67 21.53 -5.48
CA TYR A 151 -35.32 22.36 -6.49
C TYR A 151 -36.84 22.13 -6.43
N SER A 152 -37.65 23.11 -6.84
CA SER A 152 -39.10 22.90 -6.96
C SER A 152 -39.40 21.85 -8.03
N ILE A 153 -40.47 21.06 -7.87
CA ILE A 153 -40.93 20.11 -8.90
C ILE A 153 -41.23 20.82 -10.24
N ALA A 154 -41.58 22.11 -10.19
CA ALA A 154 -41.83 22.97 -11.35
C ALA A 154 -40.55 23.58 -11.98
N THR A 155 -39.36 23.33 -11.43
CA THR A 155 -38.10 23.86 -11.99
C THR A 155 -37.85 23.29 -13.39
N ALA A 156 -37.68 24.20 -14.36
CA ALA A 156 -37.38 23.86 -15.75
C ALA A 156 -36.12 22.98 -15.86
N THR A 157 -36.19 21.94 -16.70
CA THR A 157 -35.15 20.91 -16.83
C THR A 157 -33.80 21.47 -17.29
N GLY A 158 -33.77 22.57 -18.04
CA GLY A 158 -32.54 23.29 -18.38
C GLY A 158 -31.79 23.88 -17.17
N ASN A 159 -32.48 24.26 -16.10
CA ASN A 159 -31.83 24.69 -14.85
C ASN A 159 -31.26 23.49 -14.07
N LEU A 160 -31.89 22.32 -14.19
CA LEU A 160 -31.38 21.06 -13.64
C LEU A 160 -30.14 20.57 -14.43
N GLY A 161 -30.15 20.73 -15.76
CA GLY A 161 -28.98 20.50 -16.61
C GLY A 161 -27.83 21.46 -16.29
N ARG A 162 -28.09 22.76 -16.12
CA ARG A 162 -27.08 23.75 -15.69
C ARG A 162 -26.54 23.48 -14.28
N HIS A 163 -27.38 22.98 -13.38
CA HIS A 163 -26.93 22.50 -12.07
C HIS A 163 -25.92 21.35 -12.22
N LEU A 164 -26.24 20.36 -13.06
CA LEU A 164 -25.32 19.25 -13.35
C LEU A 164 -24.02 19.77 -13.97
N SER A 165 -24.05 20.60 -15.02
CA SER A 165 -22.80 21.08 -15.65
C SER A 165 -21.93 21.95 -14.71
N HIS A 166 -22.52 22.70 -13.78
CA HIS A 166 -21.77 23.58 -12.87
C HIS A 166 -21.33 22.90 -11.55
N ARG A 167 -22.02 21.84 -11.10
CA ARG A 167 -21.73 21.16 -9.80
C ARG A 167 -21.34 19.69 -9.93
N HIS A 168 -21.69 19.05 -11.05
CA HIS A 168 -21.45 17.64 -11.36
C HIS A 168 -21.01 17.44 -12.84
N PRO A 169 -19.86 18.01 -13.26
CA PRO A 169 -19.41 17.94 -14.66
C PRO A 169 -19.35 16.50 -15.17
N GLY A 170 -19.84 16.26 -16.39
CA GLY A 170 -19.93 14.92 -17.01
C GLY A 170 -21.33 14.32 -16.99
N TYR A 171 -22.20 14.72 -16.06
CA TYR A 171 -23.59 14.25 -15.99
C TYR A 171 -24.57 15.10 -16.84
N ASP A 172 -24.07 16.14 -17.49
CA ASP A 172 -24.82 17.12 -18.29
C ASP A 172 -24.95 16.77 -19.78
N LYS A 173 -24.05 15.94 -20.33
CA LYS A 173 -23.91 15.73 -21.79
C LYS A 173 -24.79 14.62 -22.38
N LEU A 174 -26.00 14.40 -21.88
CA LEU A 174 -26.90 13.33 -22.37
C LEU A 174 -28.23 13.80 -22.97
N GLY A 175 -28.32 15.05 -23.44
CA GLY A 175 -29.52 15.60 -24.07
C GLY A 175 -29.27 16.81 -24.97
N ASP A 176 -29.39 16.55 -26.28
CA ASP A 176 -29.67 17.48 -27.39
C ASP A 176 -28.62 18.49 -27.87
N THR A 177 -28.31 18.37 -29.17
CA THR A 177 -27.97 19.50 -30.04
C THR A 177 -29.12 19.67 -31.03
N VAL A 178 -29.80 20.82 -31.04
CA VAL A 178 -30.23 21.61 -32.22
C VAL A 178 -31.02 22.84 -31.75
N SER A 179 -30.86 23.94 -32.51
CA SER A 179 -31.37 25.28 -32.23
C SER A 179 -32.84 25.50 -32.61
N THR A 180 -33.54 26.40 -31.91
CA THR A 180 -34.64 27.20 -32.48
C THR A 180 -34.75 28.57 -31.80
N GLN A 181 -34.77 29.64 -32.61
CA GLN A 181 -35.22 30.99 -32.23
C GLN A 181 -36.75 31.12 -32.45
N PRO A 182 -37.35 32.21 -31.94
CA PRO A 182 -38.36 32.97 -32.69
C PRO A 182 -37.94 34.43 -32.95
N LEU A 183 -38.44 35.01 -34.04
CA LEU A 183 -38.14 36.38 -34.50
C LEU A 183 -38.97 37.46 -33.78
N GLN A 184 -38.44 38.70 -33.73
CA GLN A 184 -39.20 39.89 -34.12
C GLN A 184 -38.33 41.07 -34.63
N SER A 185 -38.57 41.47 -35.89
CA SER A 185 -38.43 42.80 -36.55
C SER A 185 -37.15 43.68 -36.52
N GLN A 186 -36.48 43.75 -37.70
CA GLN A 186 -36.06 44.95 -38.48
C GLN A 186 -34.89 45.87 -37.99
N PRO A 187 -34.16 46.59 -38.88
CA PRO A 187 -33.49 46.11 -40.11
C PRO A 187 -32.07 46.70 -40.37
N SER A 188 -31.26 46.06 -41.23
CA SER A 188 -30.12 46.67 -41.97
C SER A 188 -29.75 45.83 -43.21
N PRO A 189 -29.18 46.40 -44.30
CA PRO A 189 -29.22 45.76 -45.62
C PRO A 189 -28.01 44.90 -46.01
N VAL A 190 -28.32 43.66 -46.43
CA VAL A 190 -27.92 42.97 -47.68
C VAL A 190 -26.56 43.32 -48.32
N THR A 191 -25.70 42.30 -48.43
CA THR A 191 -24.96 42.00 -49.67
C THR A 191 -24.98 40.48 -49.93
N LYS A 192 -25.28 40.04 -51.16
CA LYS A 192 -25.44 38.61 -51.55
C LYS A 192 -24.26 38.13 -52.40
N LYS A 193 -23.80 36.88 -52.22
CA LYS A 193 -23.57 35.83 -53.27
C LYS A 193 -22.99 34.51 -52.69
N PRO A 194 -23.04 33.36 -53.39
CA PRO A 194 -23.92 32.28 -52.93
C PRO A 194 -23.26 30.94 -52.56
N GLN A 195 -24.07 30.06 -51.98
CA GLN A 195 -23.73 28.70 -51.52
C GLN A 195 -23.51 27.70 -52.66
N SER A 196 -22.64 26.72 -52.42
CA SER A 196 -22.72 25.37 -53.01
C SER A 196 -23.28 24.37 -51.98
N GLN A 197 -23.97 23.32 -52.45
CA GLN A 197 -24.64 22.34 -51.58
C GLN A 197 -23.67 21.33 -50.93
N PRO A 198 -23.96 20.83 -49.71
CA PRO A 198 -23.12 19.85 -49.02
C PRO A 198 -23.53 18.39 -49.32
N GLN A 199 -22.54 17.49 -49.38
CA GLN A 199 -22.73 16.04 -49.27
C GLN A 199 -22.99 15.62 -47.80
N PRO A 200 -23.59 14.44 -47.53
CA PRO A 200 -23.85 13.97 -46.17
C PRO A 200 -22.56 13.50 -45.50
N GLN A 201 -22.21 14.08 -44.35
CA GLN A 201 -21.10 13.59 -43.53
C GLN A 201 -21.54 12.39 -42.66
N ALA A 202 -20.70 11.36 -42.61
CA ALA A 202 -20.86 10.24 -41.70
C ALA A 202 -20.76 10.69 -40.22
N LYS A 203 -21.45 10.00 -39.32
CA LYS A 203 -21.33 10.25 -37.87
C LYS A 203 -19.89 9.97 -37.41
N PRO A 204 -19.31 10.80 -36.52
CA PRO A 204 -18.00 10.52 -35.95
C PRO A 204 -18.06 9.29 -35.01
N PRO A 205 -16.95 8.56 -34.85
CA PRO A 205 -16.84 7.45 -33.90
C PRO A 205 -17.05 7.91 -32.44
N PRO A 206 -17.38 7.00 -31.51
CA PRO A 206 -17.63 7.35 -30.11
C PRO A 206 -16.41 8.07 -29.50
N SER A 207 -16.63 9.32 -29.07
CA SER A 207 -15.58 10.13 -28.47
C SER A 207 -15.19 9.57 -27.10
N VAL A 208 -13.96 9.09 -26.97
CA VAL A 208 -13.33 8.83 -25.68
C VAL A 208 -13.37 10.10 -24.84
N ASP A 209 -13.90 10.04 -23.62
CA ASP A 209 -13.85 11.19 -22.73
C ASP A 209 -12.42 11.36 -22.20
N PHE A 210 -11.72 12.39 -22.68
CA PHE A 210 -10.34 12.65 -22.31
C PHE A 210 -10.19 13.03 -20.83
N ASP A 211 -11.24 13.48 -20.14
CA ASP A 211 -11.16 13.70 -18.70
C ASP A 211 -11.06 12.36 -17.93
N HIS A 212 -11.67 11.27 -18.42
CA HIS A 212 -11.49 9.93 -17.81
C HIS A 212 -10.03 9.48 -17.86
N LEU A 213 -9.37 9.65 -19.03
CA LEU A 213 -7.95 9.33 -19.20
C LEU A 213 -7.07 10.12 -18.22
N ASN A 214 -7.35 11.41 -18.03
CA ASN A 214 -6.60 12.24 -17.10
C ASN A 214 -6.79 11.80 -15.63
N TRP A 215 -7.98 11.36 -15.22
CA TRP A 215 -8.18 10.75 -13.89
C TRP A 215 -7.38 9.44 -13.71
N LEU A 216 -7.31 8.60 -14.75
CA LEU A 216 -6.50 7.36 -14.72
C LEU A 216 -5.00 7.66 -14.63
N LEU A 217 -4.50 8.63 -15.40
CA LEU A 217 -3.12 9.11 -15.32
C LEU A 217 -2.81 9.71 -13.93
N LEU A 218 -3.75 10.46 -13.33
CA LEU A 218 -3.62 10.94 -11.95
C LEU A 218 -3.47 9.78 -10.95
N LYS A 219 -4.28 8.73 -11.06
CA LYS A 219 -4.16 7.53 -10.20
C LYS A 219 -2.80 6.85 -10.37
N TRP A 220 -2.32 6.75 -11.60
CA TRP A 220 -0.98 6.22 -11.88
C TRP A 220 0.13 7.07 -11.27
N LEU A 221 0.07 8.40 -11.37
CA LEU A 221 1.04 9.30 -10.73
C LEU A 221 1.07 9.11 -9.19
N ILE A 222 -0.11 9.02 -8.56
CA ILE A 222 -0.24 8.82 -7.11
C ILE A 222 0.33 7.45 -6.68
N LEU A 223 -0.08 6.37 -7.35
CA LEU A 223 0.35 5.00 -7.01
C LEU A 223 1.79 4.69 -7.44
N GLY A 224 2.33 5.44 -8.39
CA GLY A 224 3.73 5.36 -8.82
C GLY A 224 4.69 6.23 -8.01
N SER A 225 4.21 7.13 -7.14
CA SER A 225 5.02 8.19 -6.53
C SER A 225 5.73 9.07 -7.57
N LEU A 226 5.05 9.41 -8.67
CA LEU A 226 5.64 10.06 -9.84
C LEU A 226 5.33 11.57 -9.92
N PRO A 227 6.28 12.41 -10.37
CA PRO A 227 6.06 13.83 -10.60
C PRO A 227 5.13 14.08 -11.81
N PRO A 228 4.18 15.04 -11.74
CA PRO A 228 3.28 15.35 -12.87
C PRO A 228 3.98 15.75 -14.17
N SER A 229 5.20 16.29 -14.10
CA SER A 229 6.01 16.66 -15.27
C SER A 229 6.41 15.47 -16.18
N ILE A 230 6.23 14.21 -15.74
CA ILE A 230 6.40 13.05 -16.62
C ILE A 230 5.36 13.04 -17.75
N LEU A 231 4.15 13.57 -17.51
CA LEU A 231 3.11 13.67 -18.54
C LEU A 231 3.37 14.78 -19.57
N GLU A 232 4.46 15.54 -19.40
CA GLU A 232 4.94 16.55 -20.35
C GLU A 232 6.15 16.05 -21.17
N GLU A 233 6.57 14.80 -20.98
CA GLU A 233 7.63 14.19 -21.78
C GLU A 233 7.14 13.99 -23.23
N GLU A 234 7.95 14.44 -24.18
CA GLU A 234 7.57 14.58 -25.59
C GLU A 234 7.18 13.23 -26.22
N TRP A 235 7.96 12.18 -25.97
CA TRP A 235 7.74 10.87 -26.59
C TRP A 235 6.60 10.09 -25.94
N LEU A 236 6.40 10.23 -24.63
CA LEU A 236 5.19 9.76 -23.95
C LEU A 236 3.95 10.42 -24.56
N VAL A 237 3.92 11.75 -24.64
CA VAL A 237 2.80 12.49 -25.28
C VAL A 237 2.59 12.07 -26.73
N ASN A 238 3.66 11.91 -27.51
CA ASN A 238 3.58 11.49 -28.90
C ASN A 238 3.09 10.03 -29.06
N SER A 239 3.42 9.13 -28.12
CA SER A 239 2.92 7.74 -28.14
C SER A 239 1.40 7.66 -27.97
N PHE A 240 0.82 8.46 -27.07
CA PHE A 240 -0.64 8.54 -26.91
C PHE A 240 -1.32 9.25 -28.08
N LYS A 241 -0.68 10.28 -28.68
CA LYS A 241 -1.16 10.92 -29.92
C LYS A 241 -1.11 9.98 -31.12
N PHE A 242 -0.15 9.05 -31.18
CA PHE A 242 -0.09 8.03 -32.21
C PHE A 242 -1.29 7.07 -32.11
N LEU A 243 -1.65 6.65 -30.90
CA LEU A 243 -2.85 5.83 -30.65
C LEU A 243 -4.15 6.60 -30.95
N ASN A 244 -4.23 7.88 -30.56
CA ASN A 244 -5.36 8.75 -30.89
C ASN A 244 -4.92 10.24 -30.92
N PRO A 245 -4.85 10.88 -32.10
CA PRO A 245 -4.41 12.27 -32.24
C PRO A 245 -5.24 13.32 -31.50
N SER A 246 -6.45 12.97 -31.05
CA SER A 246 -7.33 13.87 -30.30
C SER A 246 -7.05 13.89 -28.79
N VAL A 247 -6.16 13.02 -28.28
CA VAL A 247 -5.81 12.94 -26.86
C VAL A 247 -5.21 14.26 -26.37
N LYS A 248 -5.75 14.75 -25.24
CA LYS A 248 -5.26 15.92 -24.52
C LYS A 248 -5.05 15.57 -23.06
N PHE A 249 -3.80 15.64 -22.62
CA PHE A 249 -3.48 15.61 -21.20
C PHE A 249 -3.76 16.99 -20.58
N TRP A 250 -4.08 17.00 -19.29
CA TRP A 250 -4.04 18.23 -18.50
C TRP A 250 -2.57 18.72 -18.38
N PRO A 251 -2.32 20.04 -18.36
CA PRO A 251 -1.01 20.58 -18.00
C PRO A 251 -0.55 20.15 -16.60
N SER A 252 0.76 20.16 -16.34
CA SER A 252 1.31 19.83 -15.01
C SER A 252 0.70 20.69 -13.90
N GLU A 253 0.44 21.98 -14.14
CA GLU A 253 -0.24 22.89 -13.21
C GLU A 253 -1.64 22.38 -12.82
N ASN A 254 -2.40 21.87 -13.79
CA ASN A 254 -3.74 21.33 -13.55
C ASN A 254 -3.67 20.04 -12.73
N PHE A 255 -2.76 19.11 -13.07
CA PHE A 255 -2.52 17.91 -12.25
C PHE A 255 -2.14 18.28 -10.81
N ARG A 256 -1.24 19.24 -10.62
CA ARG A 256 -0.83 19.74 -9.30
C ARG A 256 -2.01 20.35 -8.53
N ALA A 257 -2.84 21.17 -9.18
CA ALA A 257 -4.04 21.75 -8.56
C ALA A 257 -5.06 20.67 -8.15
N VAL A 258 -5.28 19.65 -8.99
CA VAL A 258 -6.17 18.53 -8.68
C VAL A 258 -5.61 17.67 -7.55
N ILE A 259 -4.30 17.36 -7.53
CA ILE A 259 -3.63 16.65 -6.42
C ILE A 259 -3.84 17.39 -5.09
N LEU A 260 -3.69 18.71 -5.06
CA LEU A 260 -3.88 19.51 -3.84
C LEU A 260 -5.35 19.51 -3.38
N GLU A 261 -6.31 19.55 -4.30
CA GLU A 261 -7.75 19.49 -3.99
C GLU A 261 -8.19 18.10 -3.50
N VAL A 262 -7.67 17.04 -4.11
CA VAL A 262 -7.87 15.65 -3.66
C VAL A 262 -7.28 15.48 -2.26
N SER A 263 -6.06 15.98 -2.03
CA SER A 263 -5.40 15.94 -0.72
C SER A 263 -6.24 16.65 0.36
N ARG A 264 -6.80 17.82 0.05
CA ARG A 264 -7.71 18.51 0.98
C ARG A 264 -8.99 17.72 1.24
N SER A 265 -9.63 17.19 0.18
CA SER A 265 -10.89 16.45 0.31
C SER A 265 -10.73 15.17 1.15
N MET A 266 -9.67 14.40 0.92
CA MET A 266 -9.41 13.16 1.65
C MET A 266 -8.88 13.40 3.08
N ARG A 267 -8.24 14.55 3.35
CA ARG A 267 -7.82 14.93 4.71
C ARG A 267 -9.00 15.03 5.68
N GLU A 268 -10.11 15.58 5.23
CA GLU A 268 -11.35 15.66 6.02
C GLU A 268 -11.94 14.27 6.30
N ASP A 269 -11.82 13.32 5.36
CA ASP A 269 -12.22 11.92 5.60
C ASP A 269 -11.33 11.23 6.64
N VAL A 270 -10.01 11.45 6.58
CA VAL A 270 -9.06 10.92 7.58
C VAL A 270 -9.35 11.51 8.96
N LYS A 271 -9.65 12.81 9.03
CA LYS A 271 -10.07 13.49 10.25
C LYS A 271 -11.39 12.92 10.80
N ALA A 272 -12.41 12.80 9.97
CA ALA A 272 -13.68 12.21 10.36
C ALA A 272 -13.53 10.75 10.82
N SER A 273 -12.66 9.97 10.18
CA SER A 273 -12.34 8.60 10.61
C SER A 273 -11.73 8.58 12.02
N LEU A 274 -10.75 9.46 12.29
CA LEU A 274 -10.14 9.61 13.62
C LEU A 274 -11.12 10.09 14.70
N GLU A 275 -12.17 10.83 14.37
CA GLU A 275 -13.21 11.24 15.34
C GLU A 275 -14.06 10.05 15.82
N HIS A 276 -14.17 8.97 15.03
CA HIS A 276 -14.87 7.74 15.42
C HIS A 276 -13.98 6.71 16.15
N VAL A 277 -12.69 7.01 16.35
CA VAL A 277 -11.74 6.12 17.06
C VAL A 277 -11.87 6.32 18.58
N ASN A 278 -12.40 5.30 19.25
CA ASN A 278 -12.53 5.25 20.72
C ASN A 278 -11.20 4.99 21.44
N SER A 279 -10.24 4.34 20.77
CA SER A 279 -8.92 4.06 21.34
C SER A 279 -8.07 5.33 21.42
N LYS A 280 -6.98 5.26 22.18
CA LYS A 280 -5.85 6.17 22.02
C LYS A 280 -5.18 5.97 20.65
N VAL A 281 -4.37 6.96 20.28
CA VAL A 281 -3.59 7.00 19.04
C VAL A 281 -2.11 7.06 19.40
N SER A 282 -1.29 6.25 18.73
CA SER A 282 0.17 6.38 18.75
C SER A 282 0.65 7.06 17.47
N ILE A 283 1.74 7.82 17.55
CA ILE A 283 2.36 8.44 16.37
C ILE A 283 3.79 7.96 16.15
N THR A 284 4.24 7.99 14.90
CA THR A 284 5.63 7.73 14.53
C THR A 284 6.17 8.83 13.64
N LEU A 285 7.43 9.21 13.87
CA LEU A 285 8.16 10.25 13.15
C LEU A 285 9.27 9.64 12.30
N ASP A 286 9.18 9.81 10.98
CA ASP A 286 10.25 9.50 10.04
C ASP A 286 10.77 10.80 9.42
N PHE A 287 12.09 10.89 9.29
CA PHE A 287 12.80 12.07 8.83
C PHE A 287 13.65 11.71 7.61
N TRP A 288 13.57 12.54 6.56
CA TRP A 288 14.36 12.38 5.34
C TRP A 288 14.57 13.73 4.65
N ASN A 289 15.57 13.78 3.76
CA ASN A 289 15.80 14.91 2.87
C ASN A 289 15.35 14.56 1.45
N SER A 290 14.83 15.55 0.71
CA SER A 290 14.69 15.44 -0.74
C SER A 290 16.04 15.62 -1.45
N TYR A 291 16.05 15.37 -2.76
CA TYR A 291 17.20 15.67 -3.64
C TYR A 291 17.67 17.13 -3.50
N GLU A 292 16.72 18.07 -3.40
CA GLU A 292 16.92 19.51 -3.19
C GLU A 292 17.44 19.88 -1.77
N GLN A 293 17.84 18.88 -0.97
CA GLN A 293 18.27 19.01 0.44
C GLN A 293 17.22 19.65 1.37
N VAL A 294 15.95 19.61 0.99
CA VAL A 294 14.84 20.04 1.85
C VAL A 294 14.50 18.91 2.82
N SER A 295 14.55 19.19 4.12
CA SER A 295 14.22 18.24 5.18
C SER A 295 12.70 18.14 5.42
N TYR A 296 12.21 16.93 5.62
CA TYR A 296 10.82 16.61 5.91
C TYR A 296 10.69 15.73 7.16
N MET A 297 9.56 15.88 7.84
CA MET A 297 9.05 14.98 8.87
C MET A 297 7.71 14.40 8.39
N SER A 298 7.58 13.08 8.35
CA SER A 298 6.25 12.44 8.40
C SER A 298 5.78 12.35 9.83
N VAL A 299 4.49 12.62 10.04
CA VAL A 299 3.75 12.12 11.21
C VAL A 299 2.78 11.06 10.72
N THR A 300 2.95 9.83 11.16
CA THR A 300 2.02 8.72 10.88
C THR A 300 1.30 8.32 12.16
N GLY A 301 -0.02 8.23 12.11
CA GLY A 301 -0.88 7.79 13.21
C GLY A 301 -1.17 6.29 13.13
N HIS A 302 -1.25 5.66 14.30
CA HIS A 302 -1.48 4.23 14.48
C HIS A 302 -2.53 4.03 15.57
N TRP A 303 -3.53 3.20 15.30
CA TRP A 303 -4.60 2.86 16.23
C TRP A 303 -5.20 1.49 15.87
N ILE A 304 -5.85 0.85 16.83
CA ILE A 304 -6.57 -0.42 16.62
C ILE A 304 -8.06 -0.14 16.74
N ASP A 305 -8.81 -0.44 15.68
CA ASP A 305 -10.26 -0.24 15.66
C ASP A 305 -11.04 -1.31 16.44
N GLU A 306 -12.36 -1.13 16.56
CA GLU A 306 -13.26 -2.10 17.20
C GLU A 306 -13.27 -3.47 16.50
N ASN A 307 -12.85 -3.55 15.23
CA ASN A 307 -12.74 -4.79 14.47
C ASN A 307 -11.40 -5.52 14.70
N TRP A 308 -10.51 -4.96 15.52
CA TRP A 308 -9.13 -5.41 15.76
C TRP A 308 -8.21 -5.29 14.54
N SER A 309 -8.43 -4.27 13.72
CA SER A 309 -7.54 -3.91 12.61
C SER A 309 -6.60 -2.79 13.05
N LEU A 310 -5.29 -3.01 12.90
CA LEU A 310 -4.28 -1.97 13.09
C LEU A 310 -4.22 -1.07 11.84
N HIS A 311 -4.59 0.19 12.00
CA HIS A 311 -4.51 1.22 10.96
C HIS A 311 -3.15 1.93 11.03
N LYS A 312 -2.54 2.23 9.86
CA LYS A 312 -1.25 2.97 9.76
C LYS A 312 -1.39 4.08 8.71
N VAL A 313 -1.80 5.27 9.16
CA VAL A 313 -2.20 6.37 8.26
C VAL A 313 -1.25 7.55 8.40
N VAL A 314 -0.61 7.98 7.30
CA VAL A 314 0.19 9.21 7.29
C VAL A 314 -0.75 10.39 7.53
N LEU A 315 -0.59 11.08 8.66
CA LEU A 315 -1.38 12.26 9.02
C LEU A 315 -0.89 13.48 8.25
N ASP A 316 0.42 13.72 8.23
CA ASP A 316 0.99 14.74 7.37
C ASP A 316 2.46 14.50 7.04
N ILE A 317 2.94 15.22 6.03
CA ILE A 317 4.37 15.31 5.70
C ILE A 317 4.72 16.79 5.64
N THR A 318 5.42 17.28 6.65
CA THR A 318 5.77 18.70 6.79
C THR A 318 7.23 18.94 6.48
N ARG A 319 7.51 19.97 5.67
CA ARG A 319 8.85 20.54 5.55
C ARG A 319 9.27 21.11 6.90
N ILE A 320 10.51 20.81 7.31
CA ILE A 320 11.16 21.41 8.47
C ILE A 320 12.03 22.59 7.98
N PRO A 321 11.99 23.75 8.63
CA PRO A 321 12.96 24.82 8.39
C PRO A 321 14.40 24.35 8.64
N TYR A 322 15.37 25.00 7.99
CA TYR A 322 16.79 24.85 8.30
C TYR A 322 17.30 26.12 9.01
N PRO A 323 18.10 26.00 10.09
CA PRO A 323 18.49 24.77 10.76
C PRO A 323 17.29 24.10 11.45
N CYS A 324 17.24 22.77 11.42
CA CYS A 324 16.21 22.01 12.12
C CYS A 324 16.42 22.13 13.64
N GLY A 325 15.48 22.76 14.36
CA GLY A 325 15.44 22.78 15.82
C GLY A 325 14.40 21.80 16.36
N GLY A 326 14.64 21.27 17.57
CA GLY A 326 13.63 20.46 18.26
C GLY A 326 12.35 21.24 18.60
N THR A 327 12.46 22.55 18.82
CA THR A 327 11.32 23.47 19.00
C THR A 327 10.42 23.54 17.75
N ASP A 328 11.01 23.55 16.54
CA ASP A 328 10.26 23.52 15.28
C ASP A 328 9.51 22.19 15.12
N ILE A 329 10.17 21.08 15.46
CA ILE A 329 9.54 19.74 15.48
C ILE A 329 8.34 19.76 16.44
N TYR A 330 8.51 20.23 17.68
CA TYR A 330 7.43 20.36 18.66
C TYR A 330 6.24 21.19 18.12
N HIS A 331 6.49 22.37 17.56
CA HIS A 331 5.41 23.22 17.03
C HIS A 331 4.70 22.59 15.81
N LEU A 332 5.43 21.89 14.94
CA LEU A 332 4.84 21.13 13.83
C LEU A 332 3.99 19.96 14.33
N LEU A 333 4.44 19.23 15.35
CA LEU A 333 3.68 18.15 15.99
C LEU A 333 2.37 18.70 16.58
N VAL A 334 2.43 19.69 17.46
CA VAL A 334 1.23 20.29 18.10
C VAL A 334 0.24 20.81 17.05
N LYS A 335 0.73 21.41 15.97
CA LYS A 335 -0.11 21.85 14.84
C LYS A 335 -0.84 20.68 14.17
N ILE A 336 -0.15 19.56 13.90
CA ILE A 336 -0.75 18.38 13.27
C ILE A 336 -1.76 17.70 14.21
N LEU A 337 -1.42 17.56 15.49
CA LEU A 337 -2.28 16.95 16.49
C LEU A 337 -3.61 17.72 16.65
N LYS A 338 -3.54 19.05 16.73
CA LYS A 338 -4.72 19.93 16.81
C LYS A 338 -5.52 19.97 15.51
N MET A 339 -4.86 19.91 14.35
CA MET A 339 -5.55 19.84 13.04
C MET A 339 -6.45 18.61 12.94
N TYR A 340 -6.04 17.47 13.50
CA TYR A 340 -6.78 16.20 13.51
C TYR A 340 -7.64 15.95 14.75
N ASN A 341 -7.74 16.88 15.71
CA ASN A 341 -8.49 16.69 16.96
C ASN A 341 -8.04 15.44 17.75
N ILE A 342 -6.72 15.23 17.89
CA ILE A 342 -6.12 14.05 18.58
C ILE A 342 -5.12 14.42 19.67
N ASP A 343 -4.89 15.71 19.95
CA ASP A 343 -3.93 16.20 20.94
C ASP A 343 -4.16 15.68 22.37
N ASN A 344 -5.42 15.42 22.76
CA ASN A 344 -5.78 14.81 24.03
C ASN A 344 -5.88 13.24 23.99
N ARG A 345 -5.62 12.63 22.84
CA ARG A 345 -5.73 11.18 22.60
C ARG A 345 -4.41 10.50 22.26
N ILE A 346 -3.29 11.23 22.19
CA ILE A 346 -1.99 10.61 21.96
C ILE A 346 -1.52 9.84 23.20
N LEU A 347 -1.19 8.56 23.01
CA LEU A 347 -0.55 7.72 24.04
C LEU A 347 0.97 7.73 23.90
N SER A 348 1.49 7.72 22.67
CA SER A 348 2.93 7.63 22.46
C SER A 348 3.46 8.20 21.15
N CYS A 349 4.77 8.47 21.12
CA CYS A 349 5.51 8.89 19.93
C CYS A 349 6.78 8.05 19.71
N THR A 350 6.98 7.50 18.51
CA THR A 350 8.25 6.83 18.14
C THR A 350 9.06 7.73 17.22
N HIS A 351 10.31 8.05 17.58
CA HIS A 351 11.17 8.95 16.82
C HIS A 351 12.40 8.24 16.22
N ASP A 352 13.08 8.88 15.27
CA ASP A 352 14.23 8.33 14.53
C ASP A 352 15.56 8.25 15.31
N ASN A 353 15.52 8.52 16.62
CA ASN A 353 16.69 8.67 17.52
C ASN A 353 17.59 9.89 17.21
N SER A 354 17.15 10.88 16.43
CA SER A 354 17.86 12.17 16.30
C SER A 354 17.68 13.05 17.55
N GLN A 355 18.71 13.84 17.90
CA GLN A 355 18.67 14.72 19.09
C GLN A 355 17.53 15.75 19.01
N ASN A 356 17.27 16.30 17.82
CA ASN A 356 16.18 17.25 17.61
C ASN A 356 14.81 16.61 17.80
N ALA A 357 14.59 15.39 17.31
CA ALA A 357 13.33 14.69 17.51
C ALA A 357 13.14 14.29 18.98
N VAL A 358 14.20 13.87 19.68
CA VAL A 358 14.17 13.65 21.15
C VAL A 358 13.74 14.91 21.88
N HIS A 359 14.36 16.07 21.58
CA HIS A 359 14.01 17.34 22.21
C HIS A 359 12.56 17.74 21.93
N GLY A 360 12.10 17.66 20.68
CA GLY A 360 10.71 17.96 20.32
C GLY A 360 9.68 17.04 21.00
N CYS A 361 10.01 15.76 21.19
CA CYS A 361 9.16 14.81 21.93
C CYS A 361 9.20 15.06 23.45
N HIS A 362 10.34 15.48 24.00
CA HIS A 362 10.46 15.87 25.41
C HIS A 362 9.60 17.10 25.72
N THR A 363 9.70 18.16 24.90
CA THR A 363 8.88 19.37 25.06
C THR A 363 7.39 19.07 24.90
N LEU A 364 7.01 18.17 23.97
CA LEU A 364 5.63 17.70 23.86
C LEU A 364 5.17 16.97 25.14
N LYS A 365 6.03 16.16 25.75
CA LYS A 365 5.72 15.50 27.01
C LYS A 365 5.50 16.50 28.15
N GLU A 366 6.39 17.49 28.28
CA GLU A 366 6.28 18.54 29.31
C GLU A 366 4.98 19.36 29.19
N ASP A 367 4.56 19.70 27.97
CA ASP A 367 3.28 20.39 27.71
C ASP A 367 2.07 19.52 28.07
N LEU A 368 2.08 18.24 27.67
CA LEU A 368 0.99 17.30 27.98
C LEU A 368 0.90 17.01 29.49
N ASP A 369 2.02 16.75 30.16
CA ASP A 369 2.06 16.53 31.61
C ASP A 369 1.56 17.79 32.36
N GLY A 370 1.97 18.99 31.91
CA GLY A 370 1.54 20.27 32.48
C GLY A 370 0.05 20.59 32.30
N GLN A 371 -0.56 20.16 31.19
CA GLN A 371 -1.99 20.36 30.91
C GLN A 371 -2.91 19.35 31.64
N LYS A 372 -2.37 18.44 32.47
CA LYS A 372 -3.05 17.22 32.94
C LYS A 372 -3.57 16.37 31.76
N GLY A 373 -2.81 16.34 30.68
CA GLY A 373 -3.02 15.44 29.56
C GLY A 373 -2.98 13.98 30.01
N GLY A 374 -3.46 13.09 29.15
CA GLY A 374 -3.33 11.66 29.37
C GLY A 374 -1.85 11.23 29.41
N PRO A 375 -1.56 10.06 30.01
CA PRO A 375 -0.19 9.56 30.11
C PRO A 375 0.46 9.43 28.73
N PHE A 376 1.58 10.11 28.51
CA PHE A 376 2.31 10.14 27.24
C PHE A 376 3.74 9.61 27.39
N CYS A 377 4.18 8.78 26.44
CA CYS A 377 5.57 8.34 26.33
C CYS A 377 6.16 8.58 24.95
N TYR A 378 7.49 8.63 24.85
CA TYR A 378 8.17 8.57 23.57
C TYR A 378 9.34 7.59 23.62
N ILE A 379 9.60 6.93 22.49
CA ILE A 379 10.61 5.87 22.39
C ILE A 379 11.41 5.97 21.09
N PRO A 380 12.72 5.63 21.10
CA PRO A 380 13.51 5.55 19.89
C PRO A 380 13.10 4.37 19.00
N CYS A 381 13.14 4.58 17.69
CA CYS A 381 12.88 3.57 16.67
C CYS A 381 13.89 2.41 16.74
N ALA A 382 13.41 1.23 17.13
CA ALA A 382 14.23 0.03 17.27
C ALA A 382 14.98 -0.34 15.98
N ALA A 383 14.33 -0.21 14.81
CA ALA A 383 14.95 -0.51 13.52
C ALA A 383 16.11 0.45 13.19
N ARG A 384 15.94 1.76 13.41
CA ARG A 384 17.00 2.78 13.24
C ARG A 384 18.17 2.49 14.19
N THR A 385 17.89 2.18 15.45
CA THR A 385 18.91 1.78 16.44
C THR A 385 19.66 0.51 16.00
N LEU A 386 18.95 -0.54 15.60
CA LEU A 386 19.54 -1.81 15.17
C LEU A 386 20.40 -1.64 13.91
N ASN A 387 19.99 -0.79 12.97
CA ASN A 387 20.83 -0.44 11.83
C ASN A 387 22.13 0.26 12.27
N LEU A 388 22.06 1.21 13.21
CA LEU A 388 23.25 1.89 13.75
C LEU A 388 24.17 0.95 14.54
N ILE A 389 23.61 -0.06 15.24
CA ILE A 389 24.36 -1.13 15.89
C ILE A 389 25.10 -1.97 14.83
N ILE A 390 24.40 -2.41 13.79
CA ILE A 390 24.99 -3.24 12.73
C ILE A 390 26.07 -2.46 11.94
N GLU A 391 25.87 -1.16 11.71
CA GLU A 391 26.85 -0.29 11.05
C GLU A 391 28.17 -0.13 11.84
N ASP A 392 28.10 -0.05 13.18
CA ASP A 392 29.29 -0.08 14.04
C ASP A 392 30.02 -1.44 13.93
N GLY A 393 29.26 -2.54 13.94
CA GLY A 393 29.77 -3.90 13.75
C GLY A 393 30.47 -4.09 12.40
N LEU A 394 29.85 -3.60 11.33
CA LEU A 394 30.36 -3.70 9.96
C LEU A 394 31.58 -2.80 9.69
N ARG A 395 31.86 -1.79 10.53
CA ARG A 395 32.86 -0.75 10.29
C ARG A 395 34.25 -1.29 9.90
N THR A 396 34.71 -2.37 10.52
CA THR A 396 36.00 -3.02 10.22
C THR A 396 35.98 -3.83 8.92
N ALA A 397 34.82 -4.37 8.52
CA ALA A 397 34.65 -5.14 7.30
C ALA A 397 34.38 -4.27 6.04
N LYS A 398 34.06 -2.98 6.20
CA LYS A 398 33.75 -2.07 5.07
C LYS A 398 34.77 -2.11 3.91
N PRO A 399 36.10 -2.10 4.14
CA PRO A 399 37.07 -2.18 3.03
C PRO A 399 36.97 -3.49 2.23
N VAL A 400 36.74 -4.61 2.91
CA VAL A 400 36.59 -5.93 2.28
C VAL A 400 35.25 -6.00 1.53
N ILE A 401 34.17 -5.50 2.12
CA ILE A 401 32.85 -5.41 1.49
C ILE A 401 32.91 -4.54 0.22
N SER A 402 33.69 -3.45 0.21
CA SER A 402 33.89 -2.63 -1.00
C SER A 402 34.58 -3.40 -2.13
N LYS A 403 35.63 -4.18 -1.84
CA LYS A 403 36.27 -5.05 -2.87
C LYS A 403 35.27 -6.06 -3.46
N ILE A 404 34.50 -6.72 -2.59
CA ILE A 404 33.48 -7.70 -2.98
C ILE A 404 32.39 -7.03 -3.83
N ARG A 405 31.93 -5.85 -3.41
CA ARG A 405 30.90 -5.07 -4.11
C ARG A 405 31.34 -4.68 -5.51
N GLU A 406 32.57 -4.20 -5.67
CA GLU A 406 33.13 -3.85 -6.97
C GLU A 406 33.18 -5.08 -7.90
N PHE A 407 33.53 -6.27 -7.38
CA PHE A 407 33.53 -7.52 -8.16
C PHE A 407 32.12 -7.88 -8.65
N VAL A 408 31.10 -7.73 -7.79
CA VAL A 408 29.70 -7.96 -8.16
C VAL A 408 29.20 -6.93 -9.18
N LEU A 409 29.64 -5.67 -9.10
CA LEU A 409 29.28 -4.64 -10.09
C LEU A 409 29.85 -4.96 -11.48
N GLU A 410 31.12 -5.38 -11.57
CA GLU A 410 31.73 -5.79 -12.84
C GLU A 410 31.11 -7.08 -13.39
N MET A 411 30.78 -8.05 -12.53
CA MET A 411 29.97 -9.23 -12.91
C MET A 411 28.59 -8.87 -13.46
N ASN A 412 27.91 -7.91 -12.84
CA ASN A 412 26.59 -7.46 -13.30
C ASN A 412 26.67 -6.63 -14.60
N ALA A 413 27.82 -6.00 -14.87
CA ALA A 413 28.06 -5.21 -16.08
C ALA A 413 28.54 -6.06 -17.28
N SER A 414 29.20 -7.19 -17.05
CA SER A 414 29.77 -8.06 -18.10
C SER A 414 29.15 -9.46 -18.10
N LEU A 415 28.42 -9.77 -19.17
CA LEU A 415 27.83 -11.10 -19.38
C LEU A 415 28.90 -12.21 -19.39
N GLU A 416 30.05 -11.96 -20.03
CA GLU A 416 31.17 -12.92 -20.11
C GLU A 416 31.73 -13.28 -18.72
N ILE A 417 31.98 -12.27 -17.87
CA ILE A 417 32.48 -12.48 -16.50
C ILE A 417 31.42 -13.21 -15.66
N SER A 418 30.13 -12.95 -15.88
CA SER A 418 29.03 -13.61 -15.19
C SER A 418 28.86 -15.08 -15.58
N GLU A 419 28.92 -15.38 -16.89
CA GLU A 419 28.87 -16.75 -17.42
C GLU A 419 30.08 -17.57 -16.94
N ASP A 420 31.28 -16.99 -17.00
CA ASP A 420 32.50 -17.60 -16.46
C ASP A 420 32.39 -17.90 -14.97
N PHE A 421 31.84 -17.00 -14.17
CA PHE A 421 31.63 -17.23 -12.74
C PHE A 421 30.65 -18.38 -12.50
N GLN A 422 29.54 -18.43 -13.23
CA GLN A 422 28.55 -19.51 -13.10
C GLN A 422 29.14 -20.87 -13.48
N GLN A 423 29.90 -20.93 -14.57
CA GLN A 423 30.62 -22.14 -15.00
C GLN A 423 31.64 -22.57 -13.93
N THR A 424 32.46 -21.65 -13.46
CA THR A 424 33.50 -21.93 -12.45
C THR A 424 32.89 -22.37 -11.10
N ALA A 425 31.73 -21.81 -10.72
CA ALA A 425 31.00 -22.19 -9.50
C ALA A 425 30.35 -23.58 -9.61
N ALA A 426 29.92 -24.00 -10.80
CA ALA A 426 29.53 -25.37 -11.05
C ALA A 426 30.74 -26.33 -10.94
N GLU A 427 31.89 -25.97 -11.53
CA GLU A 427 33.12 -26.77 -11.49
C GLU A 427 33.67 -26.99 -10.08
N TYR A 428 33.73 -25.94 -9.25
CA TYR A 428 34.17 -26.06 -7.85
C TYR A 428 33.09 -26.62 -6.90
N GLN A 429 31.89 -26.95 -7.41
CA GLN A 429 30.72 -27.34 -6.61
C GLN A 429 30.33 -26.30 -5.56
N GLU A 430 30.64 -25.02 -5.83
CA GLU A 430 30.29 -23.89 -4.96
C GLU A 430 28.83 -23.45 -5.14
N GLY A 431 28.06 -24.07 -6.05
CA GLY A 431 26.62 -23.87 -6.22
C GLY A 431 26.24 -22.85 -7.29
N SER A 432 24.93 -22.65 -7.49
CA SER A 432 24.40 -21.68 -8.45
C SER A 432 24.02 -20.38 -7.76
N TRP A 433 24.63 -19.27 -8.20
CA TRP A 433 24.50 -17.96 -7.57
C TRP A 433 23.73 -16.99 -8.45
N LYS A 434 22.60 -16.50 -7.96
CA LYS A 434 21.94 -15.30 -8.50
C LYS A 434 22.37 -14.11 -7.65
N PHE A 435 23.32 -13.33 -8.14
CA PHE A 435 23.69 -12.08 -7.51
C PHE A 435 22.53 -11.08 -7.61
N PRO A 436 22.28 -10.27 -6.56
CA PRO A 436 21.34 -9.17 -6.69
C PRO A 436 21.87 -8.15 -7.71
N LEU A 437 21.04 -7.82 -8.71
CA LEU A 437 21.36 -6.85 -9.76
C LEU A 437 21.71 -5.48 -9.17
N ASP A 438 20.89 -5.02 -8.22
CA ASP A 438 21.20 -3.88 -7.34
C ASP A 438 22.06 -4.39 -6.17
N ALA A 439 23.37 -4.13 -6.24
CA ALA A 439 24.24 -4.22 -5.08
C ALA A 439 23.87 -3.10 -4.09
N SER A 440 22.83 -3.32 -3.28
CA SER A 440 22.38 -2.37 -2.26
C SER A 440 23.49 -2.12 -1.24
N THR A 441 23.69 -0.86 -0.84
CA THR A 441 24.65 -0.46 0.20
C THR A 441 24.11 -0.70 1.62
N ARG A 442 22.82 -1.02 1.74
CA ARG A 442 22.17 -1.36 3.01
C ARG A 442 22.69 -2.67 3.58
N TRP A 443 22.47 -2.83 4.87
CA TRP A 443 23.06 -3.88 5.67
C TRP A 443 22.77 -5.31 5.13
N SER A 444 21.54 -5.61 4.72
CA SER A 444 21.21 -6.96 4.20
C SER A 444 21.94 -7.25 2.88
N GLY A 445 22.16 -6.23 2.03
CA GLY A 445 23.01 -6.33 0.85
C GLY A 445 24.46 -6.61 1.24
N ASN A 446 25.02 -5.88 2.22
CA ASN A 446 26.35 -6.14 2.77
C ASN A 446 26.49 -7.58 3.29
N TYR A 447 25.48 -8.10 4.00
CA TYR A 447 25.48 -9.48 4.50
C TYR A 447 25.41 -10.52 3.38
N MET A 448 24.55 -10.32 2.37
CA MET A 448 24.47 -11.21 1.20
C MET A 448 25.80 -11.26 0.43
N LEU A 449 26.48 -10.12 0.26
CA LEU A 449 27.81 -10.07 -0.35
C LEU A 449 28.84 -10.91 0.43
N LEU A 450 28.82 -10.86 1.77
CA LEU A 450 29.68 -11.70 2.62
C LEU A 450 29.33 -13.19 2.50
N ASP A 451 28.05 -13.57 2.45
CA ASP A 451 27.63 -14.97 2.34
C ASP A 451 28.00 -15.59 0.98
N ILE A 452 27.81 -14.85 -0.12
CA ILE A 452 28.19 -15.33 -1.45
C ILE A 452 29.71 -15.52 -1.54
N VAL A 453 30.51 -14.56 -1.09
CA VAL A 453 31.99 -14.70 -1.13
C VAL A 453 32.52 -15.75 -0.18
N ARG A 454 31.85 -16.01 0.96
CA ARG A 454 32.15 -17.15 1.82
C ARG A 454 31.96 -18.48 1.10
N LYS A 455 30.89 -18.62 0.31
CA LYS A 455 30.50 -19.89 -0.33
C LYS A 455 31.12 -20.10 -1.72
N ALA A 456 31.43 -19.02 -2.44
CA ALA A 456 31.94 -19.03 -3.81
C ALA A 456 33.35 -18.44 -3.95
N SER A 457 34.19 -18.66 -2.93
CA SER A 457 35.50 -17.99 -2.81
C SER A 457 36.51 -18.47 -3.88
N LYS A 458 36.42 -19.73 -4.32
CA LYS A 458 37.34 -20.27 -5.34
C LYS A 458 36.97 -19.76 -6.73
N SER A 459 35.67 -19.69 -7.03
CA SER A 459 35.16 -19.12 -8.28
C SER A 459 35.53 -17.65 -8.43
N MET A 460 35.35 -16.86 -7.36
CA MET A 460 35.75 -15.45 -7.36
C MET A 460 37.26 -15.30 -7.64
N ASP A 461 38.12 -16.05 -6.95
CA ASP A 461 39.57 -16.03 -7.19
C ASP A 461 39.94 -16.40 -8.63
N ALA A 462 39.30 -17.44 -9.18
CA ALA A 462 39.60 -17.95 -10.51
C ALA A 462 39.14 -16.98 -11.61
N VAL A 463 37.95 -16.38 -11.49
CA VAL A 463 37.44 -15.37 -12.42
C VAL A 463 38.28 -14.08 -12.37
N ILE A 464 38.69 -13.62 -11.18
CA ILE A 464 39.56 -12.45 -11.04
C ILE A 464 40.92 -12.69 -11.71
N ARG A 465 41.47 -13.91 -11.64
CA ARG A 465 42.72 -14.27 -12.35
C ARG A 465 42.53 -14.45 -13.85
N LYS A 466 41.38 -14.96 -14.30
CA LYS A 466 41.07 -15.10 -15.74
C LYS A 466 40.92 -13.72 -16.41
N HIS A 467 40.31 -12.77 -15.72
CA HIS A 467 40.03 -11.41 -16.18
C HIS A 467 40.95 -10.37 -15.52
N GLU A 468 42.25 -10.68 -15.37
CA GLU A 468 43.20 -9.85 -14.60
C GLU A 468 43.33 -8.41 -15.14
N GLU A 469 43.22 -8.20 -16.45
CA GLU A 469 43.28 -6.85 -17.06
C GLU A 469 42.14 -5.93 -16.56
N ILE A 470 40.93 -6.49 -16.38
CA ILE A 470 39.72 -5.77 -15.98
C ILE A 470 39.58 -5.72 -14.46
N LEU A 471 39.80 -6.86 -13.79
CA LEU A 471 39.53 -7.07 -12.36
C LEU A 471 40.80 -7.02 -11.49
N GLY A 472 41.93 -7.51 -11.98
CA GLY A 472 43.19 -7.56 -11.22
C GLY A 472 43.75 -6.17 -10.90
N SER A 473 43.63 -5.24 -11.86
CA SER A 473 44.09 -3.85 -11.73
C SER A 473 43.44 -3.07 -10.57
N ARG A 474 42.30 -3.52 -10.04
CA ARG A 474 41.59 -2.89 -8.90
C ARG A 474 41.84 -3.56 -7.53
N ASN A 475 42.79 -4.50 -7.43
CA ASN A 475 43.16 -5.19 -6.18
C ASN A 475 41.95 -5.87 -5.47
N MET A 476 41.11 -6.53 -6.28
CA MET A 476 39.84 -7.11 -5.84
C MET A 476 40.01 -8.46 -5.12
N LEU A 477 41.13 -9.14 -5.36
CA LEU A 477 41.43 -10.45 -4.79
C LEU A 477 41.57 -10.33 -3.26
N LEU A 478 40.89 -11.22 -2.53
CA LEU A 478 40.96 -11.25 -1.07
C LEU A 478 42.13 -12.10 -0.60
N ASN A 479 42.97 -11.54 0.27
CA ASN A 479 44.04 -12.30 0.91
C ASN A 479 43.49 -13.25 2.01
N HIS A 480 44.33 -14.15 2.52
CA HIS A 480 43.91 -15.14 3.52
C HIS A 480 43.32 -14.53 4.80
N ALA A 481 43.86 -13.40 5.28
CA ALA A 481 43.34 -12.71 6.46
C ALA A 481 41.99 -12.04 6.18
N GLU A 482 41.80 -11.46 4.99
CA GLU A 482 40.51 -10.92 4.54
C GLU A 482 39.44 -12.03 4.43
N LYS A 483 39.77 -13.18 3.84
CA LYS A 483 38.87 -14.35 3.77
C LYS A 483 38.50 -14.90 5.16
N SER A 484 39.47 -14.97 6.07
CA SER A 484 39.21 -15.33 7.47
C SER A 484 38.29 -14.33 8.17
N ALA A 485 38.50 -13.02 7.96
CA ALA A 485 37.65 -11.97 8.50
C ALA A 485 36.21 -12.03 7.93
N VAL A 486 36.03 -12.34 6.64
CA VAL A 486 34.70 -12.59 6.04
C VAL A 486 33.99 -13.73 6.75
N ASN A 487 34.67 -14.86 6.98
CA ASN A 487 34.07 -16.02 7.65
C ASN A 487 33.63 -15.70 9.09
N ILE A 488 34.50 -15.04 9.87
CA ILE A 488 34.22 -14.63 11.25
C ILE A 488 33.07 -13.62 11.29
N MET A 489 33.12 -12.58 10.45
CA MET A 489 32.10 -11.52 10.40
C MET A 489 30.75 -12.07 9.95
N HIS A 490 30.72 -12.94 8.93
CA HIS A 490 29.50 -13.60 8.49
C HIS A 490 28.85 -14.39 9.62
N ALA A 491 29.62 -15.23 10.32
CA ALA A 491 29.11 -16.04 11.43
C ALA A 491 28.58 -15.18 12.58
N TYR A 492 29.26 -14.07 12.89
CA TYR A 492 28.81 -13.11 13.90
C TYR A 492 27.52 -12.35 13.51
N LEU A 493 27.36 -12.00 12.23
CA LEU A 493 26.20 -11.24 11.73
C LEU A 493 24.98 -12.11 11.37
N GLU A 494 25.14 -13.43 11.23
CA GLU A 494 24.03 -14.33 10.88
C GLU A 494 22.84 -14.28 11.87
N PRO A 495 23.04 -14.24 13.21
CA PRO A 495 21.95 -14.02 14.16
C PRO A 495 21.23 -12.67 13.94
N PHE A 496 21.98 -11.59 13.70
CA PHE A 496 21.40 -10.27 13.39
C PHE A 496 20.55 -10.33 12.12
N TYR A 497 20.97 -11.10 11.11
CA TYR A 497 20.24 -11.25 9.84
C TYR A 497 18.90 -11.97 10.05
N LYS A 498 18.90 -13.06 10.83
CA LYS A 498 17.69 -13.76 11.24
C LYS A 498 16.77 -12.84 12.05
N THR A 499 17.31 -12.07 12.99
CA THR A 499 16.55 -11.10 13.79
C THR A 499 15.92 -10.00 12.94
N THR A 500 16.65 -9.35 12.03
CA THR A 500 16.05 -8.33 11.15
C THR A 500 15.01 -8.91 10.22
N ASN A 501 15.22 -10.13 9.71
CA ASN A 501 14.23 -10.80 8.86
C ASN A 501 12.94 -11.11 9.63
N ASN A 502 13.03 -11.55 10.89
CA ASN A 502 11.86 -11.74 11.76
C ASN A 502 11.14 -10.42 12.03
N ILE A 503 11.87 -9.33 12.27
CA ILE A 503 11.30 -7.97 12.43
C ILE A 503 10.62 -7.50 11.12
N CYS A 504 11.21 -7.75 9.96
CA CYS A 504 10.64 -7.41 8.65
C CYS A 504 9.36 -8.21 8.35
N THR A 505 9.36 -9.52 8.60
CA THR A 505 8.26 -10.44 8.22
C THR A 505 7.12 -10.52 9.23
N SER A 506 7.32 -10.07 10.47
CA SER A 506 6.25 -10.05 11.48
C SER A 506 5.06 -9.19 11.05
N LYS A 507 3.86 -9.79 11.05
CA LYS A 507 2.60 -9.11 10.75
C LYS A 507 2.29 -7.97 11.72
N VAL A 508 2.51 -8.21 13.02
CA VAL A 508 2.22 -7.25 14.10
C VAL A 508 3.49 -7.08 14.94
N ARG A 509 4.12 -5.91 14.78
CA ARG A 509 5.39 -5.53 15.42
C ARG A 509 5.13 -4.82 16.75
N THR A 510 4.51 -5.55 17.66
CA THR A 510 4.30 -5.14 19.06
C THR A 510 5.61 -4.72 19.71
N VAL A 511 5.55 -3.73 20.61
CA VAL A 511 6.75 -3.23 21.33
C VAL A 511 7.52 -4.37 21.98
N GLY A 512 6.85 -5.21 22.77
CA GLY A 512 7.55 -6.26 23.51
C GLY A 512 8.19 -7.33 22.63
N LEU A 513 7.60 -7.72 21.48
CA LEU A 513 8.24 -8.68 20.58
C LEU A 513 9.54 -8.11 19.99
N VAL A 514 9.54 -6.81 19.69
CA VAL A 514 10.75 -6.13 19.21
C VAL A 514 11.76 -5.94 20.34
N LEU A 515 11.33 -5.72 21.59
CA LEU A 515 12.23 -5.70 22.75
C LEU A 515 12.88 -7.06 23.00
N PHE A 516 12.13 -8.17 22.91
CA PHE A 516 12.67 -9.53 22.96
C PHE A 516 13.76 -9.76 21.91
N PHE A 517 13.55 -9.32 20.66
CA PHE A 517 14.56 -9.38 19.61
C PHE A 517 15.79 -8.48 19.88
N MET A 518 15.59 -7.30 20.45
CA MET A 518 16.69 -6.38 20.80
C MET A 518 17.50 -6.86 22.01
N ASP A 519 16.87 -7.57 22.94
CA ASP A 519 17.53 -8.18 24.10
C ASP A 519 18.44 -9.34 23.66
N HIS A 520 17.94 -10.21 22.78
CA HIS A 520 18.78 -11.24 22.16
C HIS A 520 19.98 -10.65 21.39
N VAL A 521 19.80 -9.52 20.70
CA VAL A 521 20.91 -8.76 20.10
C VAL A 521 21.92 -8.27 21.15
N ALA A 522 21.45 -7.83 22.32
CA ALA A 522 22.32 -7.45 23.43
C ALA A 522 23.14 -8.63 23.97
N GLU A 523 22.53 -9.81 24.11
CA GLU A 523 23.21 -11.06 24.51
C GLU A 523 24.32 -11.44 23.53
N ILE A 524 24.04 -11.43 22.22
CA ILE A 524 25.01 -11.77 21.17
C ILE A 524 26.23 -10.83 21.23
N ILE A 525 25.99 -9.53 21.43
CA ILE A 525 27.05 -8.52 21.54
C ILE A 525 27.88 -8.74 22.81
N ALA A 526 27.23 -9.03 23.95
CA ALA A 526 27.92 -9.31 25.22
C ALA A 526 28.78 -10.58 25.11
N ALA A 527 28.20 -11.69 24.64
CA ALA A 527 28.92 -12.95 24.41
C ALA A 527 30.10 -12.77 23.44
N CYS A 528 29.98 -11.89 22.44
CA CYS A 528 31.06 -11.59 21.52
C CYS A 528 32.21 -10.81 22.18
N ARG A 529 31.89 -9.80 22.99
CA ARG A 529 32.87 -9.01 23.76
C ARG A 529 33.62 -9.87 24.77
N ASP A 530 32.89 -10.71 25.50
CA ASP A 530 33.41 -11.46 26.65
C ASP A 530 34.09 -12.79 26.25
N SER A 531 33.95 -13.21 24.97
CA SER A 531 34.60 -14.39 24.39
C SER A 531 36.13 -14.26 24.34
N ARG A 532 36.85 -15.29 24.79
CA ARG A 532 38.32 -15.37 24.66
C ARG A 532 38.80 -15.67 23.23
N HIS A 533 37.95 -16.26 22.39
CA HIS A 533 38.34 -16.74 21.06
C HIS A 533 38.12 -15.72 19.94
N ASN A 534 37.33 -14.68 20.19
CA ASN A 534 37.08 -13.64 19.20
C ASN A 534 38.29 -12.72 19.03
N PRO A 535 38.60 -12.27 17.79
CA PRO A 535 39.71 -11.37 17.55
C PRO A 535 39.42 -9.97 18.10
N ASP A 536 40.46 -9.24 18.51
CA ASP A 536 40.27 -7.98 19.23
C ASP A 536 39.62 -6.87 18.40
N TRP A 537 39.78 -6.89 17.07
CA TRP A 537 39.06 -5.98 16.18
C TRP A 537 37.54 -6.21 16.21
N LEU A 538 37.09 -7.45 16.46
CA LEU A 538 35.66 -7.79 16.56
C LEU A 538 35.13 -7.42 17.94
N LYS A 539 35.92 -7.63 19.00
CA LYS A 539 35.57 -7.17 20.35
C LYS A 539 35.42 -5.66 20.42
N GLY A 540 36.37 -4.90 19.83
CA GLY A 540 36.29 -3.44 19.75
C GLY A 540 35.08 -2.95 18.95
N ALA A 541 34.62 -3.70 17.95
CA ALA A 541 33.36 -3.43 17.27
C ALA A 541 32.15 -3.73 18.19
N ALA A 542 32.15 -4.88 18.87
CA ALA A 542 31.11 -5.25 19.84
C ALA A 542 31.01 -4.27 21.03
N ASP A 543 32.12 -3.67 21.47
CA ASP A 543 32.12 -2.62 22.51
C ASP A 543 31.41 -1.34 22.07
N ASP A 544 31.58 -0.92 20.80
CA ASP A 544 30.86 0.22 20.23
C ASP A 544 29.36 -0.11 20.03
N MET A 545 29.05 -1.30 19.50
CA MET A 545 27.69 -1.83 19.42
C MET A 545 26.99 -1.82 20.79
N ALA A 546 27.69 -2.26 21.85
CA ALA A 546 27.17 -2.31 23.21
C ALA A 546 26.86 -0.92 23.80
N LYS A 547 27.59 0.13 23.40
CA LYS A 547 27.28 1.52 23.81
C LYS A 547 25.91 1.95 23.26
N LYS A 548 25.62 1.65 21.99
CA LYS A 548 24.33 1.95 21.35
C LYS A 548 23.18 1.14 21.96
N VAL A 549 23.39 -0.16 22.22
CA VAL A 549 22.42 -1.00 22.94
C VAL A 549 22.08 -0.43 24.31
N ARG A 550 23.08 -0.07 25.13
CA ARG A 550 22.83 0.53 26.47
C ARG A 550 22.02 1.82 26.36
N SER A 551 22.40 2.72 25.45
CA SER A 551 21.70 3.99 25.20
C SER A 551 20.23 3.80 24.74
N TYR A 552 19.96 2.74 23.98
CA TYR A 552 18.60 2.36 23.60
C TYR A 552 17.82 1.81 24.80
N ASN A 553 18.37 0.82 25.51
CA ASN A 553 17.73 0.19 26.67
C ASN A 553 17.35 1.21 27.75
N THR A 554 18.21 2.21 28.03
CA THR A 554 17.90 3.29 28.99
C THR A 554 16.71 4.18 28.60
N GLN A 555 16.33 4.21 27.31
CA GLN A 555 15.16 4.96 26.84
C GLN A 555 13.91 4.08 26.78
N VAL A 556 14.06 2.83 26.32
CA VAL A 556 12.91 1.93 26.11
C VAL A 556 12.51 1.11 27.33
N TYR A 557 13.33 0.96 28.36
CA TYR A 557 12.91 0.26 29.59
C TYR A 557 12.17 1.21 30.53
N ASN A 558 10.86 1.32 30.34
CA ASN A 558 9.97 2.17 31.11
C ASN A 558 8.57 1.50 31.24
N VAL A 559 7.71 2.04 32.10
CA VAL A 559 6.43 1.39 32.40
C VAL A 559 5.48 1.27 31.19
N PHE A 560 5.54 2.20 30.22
CA PHE A 560 4.65 2.14 29.04
C PHE A 560 5.03 1.00 28.09
N THR A 561 6.32 0.77 27.90
CA THR A 561 6.80 -0.37 27.09
C THR A 561 6.59 -1.68 27.81
N TYR A 562 6.67 -1.71 29.15
CA TYR A 562 6.24 -2.85 29.95
C TYR A 562 4.74 -3.15 29.75
N MET A 563 3.87 -2.13 29.85
CA MET A 563 2.43 -2.29 29.58
C MET A 563 2.18 -2.82 28.16
N ALA A 564 2.87 -2.28 27.14
CA ALA A 564 2.74 -2.78 25.77
C ALA A 564 3.33 -4.19 25.56
N ALA A 565 4.34 -4.60 26.34
CA ALA A 565 4.92 -5.94 26.28
C ALA A 565 4.04 -6.97 26.99
N VAL A 566 3.52 -6.66 28.18
CA VAL A 566 2.70 -7.58 28.96
C VAL A 566 1.37 -7.88 28.26
N LEU A 567 0.83 -6.94 27.50
CA LEU A 567 -0.39 -7.10 26.70
C LEU A 567 -0.18 -7.88 25.39
N ASP A 568 1.04 -8.27 25.03
CA ASP A 568 1.25 -9.24 23.94
C ASP A 568 1.21 -10.66 24.53
N PRO A 569 0.19 -11.47 24.17
CA PRO A 569 -0.05 -12.77 24.79
C PRO A 569 1.08 -13.77 24.54
N ARG A 570 1.94 -13.53 23.54
CA ARG A 570 3.04 -14.44 23.15
C ARG A 570 4.26 -14.34 24.06
N ILE A 571 4.47 -13.19 24.68
CA ILE A 571 5.71 -12.83 25.37
C ILE A 571 5.51 -12.45 26.83
N LYS A 572 4.26 -12.26 27.28
CA LYS A 572 3.93 -11.92 28.67
C LYS A 572 4.72 -12.81 29.65
N THR A 573 5.08 -12.24 30.80
CA THR A 573 5.93 -12.88 31.81
C THR A 573 7.36 -13.17 31.32
N GLU A 574 7.70 -14.43 31.03
CA GLU A 574 9.09 -14.92 30.92
C GLU A 574 9.90 -14.35 29.74
N LEU A 575 9.27 -13.92 28.65
CA LEU A 575 9.98 -13.38 27.47
C LEU A 575 10.09 -11.84 27.48
N ILE A 576 9.68 -11.18 28.57
CA ILE A 576 9.94 -9.75 28.79
C ILE A 576 11.36 -9.63 29.37
N PRO A 577 12.26 -8.80 28.80
CA PRO A 577 13.62 -8.61 29.30
C PRO A 577 13.67 -8.35 30.81
N GLU A 578 14.57 -9.02 31.54
CA GLU A 578 14.62 -8.98 33.01
C GLU A 578 14.67 -7.54 33.57
N ASN A 579 15.46 -6.67 32.94
CA ASN A 579 15.60 -5.25 33.32
C ASN A 579 14.29 -4.44 33.19
N LEU A 580 13.34 -4.93 32.39
CA LEU A 580 12.01 -4.35 32.22
C LEU A 580 10.96 -5.10 33.06
N ASN A 581 11.13 -6.40 33.28
CA ASN A 581 10.21 -7.28 34.00
C ASN A 581 10.37 -7.18 35.54
N SER A 582 10.13 -5.99 36.09
CA SER A 582 10.18 -5.73 37.53
C SER A 582 8.79 -5.68 38.17
N GLU A 583 8.68 -6.13 39.43
CA GLU A 583 7.47 -6.02 40.24
C GLU A 583 6.91 -4.58 40.32
N ASN A 584 7.79 -3.58 40.33
CA ASN A 584 7.39 -2.17 40.32
C ASN A 584 6.67 -1.77 39.01
N ASN A 585 7.14 -2.28 37.86
CA ASN A 585 6.48 -2.05 36.58
C ASN A 585 5.16 -2.83 36.47
N LEU A 586 5.09 -4.04 37.04
CA LEU A 586 3.85 -4.82 37.16
C LEU A 586 2.80 -4.08 38.00
N GLU A 587 3.20 -3.53 39.14
CA GLU A 587 2.30 -2.83 40.04
C GLU A 587 1.83 -1.48 39.46
N GLU A 588 2.68 -0.69 38.79
CA GLU A 588 2.20 0.51 38.09
C GLU A 588 1.34 0.16 36.85
N ALA A 589 1.60 -0.96 36.16
CA ALA A 589 0.70 -1.46 35.10
C ALA A 589 -0.68 -1.85 35.65
N ARG A 590 -0.73 -2.52 36.81
CA ARG A 590 -1.96 -2.83 37.55
C ARG A 590 -2.69 -1.55 37.97
N ASN A 591 -1.98 -0.59 38.56
CA ASN A 591 -2.56 0.68 38.98
C ASN A 591 -3.07 1.50 37.79
N HIS A 592 -2.35 1.51 36.66
CA HIS A 592 -2.80 2.12 35.41
C HIS A 592 -4.06 1.45 34.85
N PHE A 593 -4.11 0.11 34.87
CA PHE A 593 -5.29 -0.66 34.46
C PHE A 593 -6.52 -0.31 35.34
N ILE A 594 -6.35 -0.35 36.66
CA ILE A 594 -7.42 -0.06 37.62
C ILE A 594 -7.93 1.38 37.47
N ARG A 595 -7.02 2.35 37.36
CA ARG A 595 -7.31 3.79 37.30
C ARG A 595 -8.05 4.21 36.03
N ASN A 596 -7.68 3.64 34.87
CA ASN A 596 -8.14 4.12 33.55
C ASN A 596 -9.14 3.20 32.84
N TYR A 597 -9.19 1.91 33.18
CA TYR A 597 -10.01 0.91 32.44
C TYR A 597 -10.94 0.10 33.34
N ALA A 598 -10.56 -0.21 34.58
CA ALA A 598 -11.36 -1.09 35.44
C ALA A 598 -12.67 -0.45 35.94
N THR A 599 -12.66 0.87 36.14
CA THR A 599 -13.75 1.72 36.67
C THR A 599 -14.72 2.23 35.60
N SER A 600 -14.38 2.11 34.33
CA SER A 600 -15.22 2.52 33.21
C SER A 600 -16.51 1.69 33.17
N HIS A 601 -17.67 2.35 33.07
CA HIS A 601 -18.96 1.65 32.94
C HIS A 601 -19.05 0.94 31.58
N PHE A 602 -18.65 -0.33 31.54
CA PHE A 602 -19.06 -1.23 30.48
C PHE A 602 -20.55 -1.52 30.69
N PRO A 603 -21.43 -1.25 29.69
CA PRO A 603 -22.77 -1.81 29.73
C PRO A 603 -22.62 -3.33 29.75
N THR A 604 -23.04 -3.96 30.83
CA THR A 604 -23.11 -5.42 30.90
C THR A 604 -24.08 -5.85 29.82
N ILE A 605 -23.58 -6.34 28.69
CA ILE A 605 -24.43 -6.84 27.61
C ILE A 605 -25.28 -7.94 28.23
N PRO A 606 -26.62 -7.80 28.29
CA PRO A 606 -27.46 -8.91 28.69
C PRO A 606 -27.25 -10.00 27.65
N ASN A 607 -26.86 -11.20 28.08
CA ASN A 607 -26.62 -12.33 27.19
C ASN A 607 -27.77 -12.44 26.18
N GLY A 608 -27.42 -12.33 24.89
CA GLY A 608 -28.35 -12.29 23.77
C GLY A 608 -29.07 -13.63 23.54
N TYR A 609 -30.02 -13.94 24.42
CA TYR A 609 -31.17 -14.79 24.14
C TYR A 609 -32.45 -14.06 24.58
N THR A 610 -32.59 -12.80 24.17
CA THR A 610 -33.92 -12.22 23.97
C THR A 610 -34.55 -12.88 22.74
N ALA A 611 -35.19 -14.03 22.98
CA ALA A 611 -36.34 -14.40 22.18
C ALA A 611 -37.34 -13.23 22.20
N GLN A 612 -38.11 -13.08 21.11
CA GLN A 612 -39.12 -12.04 21.02
C GLN A 612 -40.09 -12.12 22.20
N GLU A 613 -40.56 -10.95 22.65
CA GLU A 613 -41.65 -10.84 23.61
C GLU A 613 -42.91 -11.51 23.04
N ASN A 614 -43.18 -12.74 23.48
CA ASN A 614 -44.52 -13.27 23.58
C ASN A 614 -44.81 -13.43 25.08
N GLU A 615 -45.92 -12.85 25.53
CA GLU A 615 -46.42 -13.05 26.89
C GLU A 615 -46.81 -14.52 27.07
N ASP A 616 -46.03 -15.29 27.84
CA ASP A 616 -46.61 -16.32 28.70
C ASP A 616 -45.73 -16.58 29.94
N GLY A 617 -46.37 -16.94 31.04
CA GLY A 617 -45.73 -17.04 32.35
C GLY A 617 -44.99 -18.36 32.56
N SER A 618 -43.68 -18.30 32.77
CA SER A 618 -42.93 -19.40 33.39
C SER A 618 -41.90 -18.87 34.38
N GLY A 619 -41.96 -19.35 35.62
CA GLY A 619 -41.13 -18.89 36.72
C GLY A 619 -39.64 -19.15 36.47
N VAL A 620 -38.82 -18.14 36.75
CA VAL A 620 -37.36 -18.27 36.85
C VAL A 620 -37.05 -19.34 37.92
N SER A 621 -36.33 -20.39 37.53
CA SER A 621 -36.02 -21.51 38.42
C SER A 621 -35.34 -21.03 39.70
N PHE A 622 -35.73 -21.59 40.86
CA PHE A 622 -35.08 -21.32 42.15
C PHE A 622 -33.58 -21.68 42.13
N ALA A 623 -33.16 -22.63 41.27
CA ALA A 623 -31.75 -22.93 41.04
C ALA A 623 -31.01 -21.77 40.33
N GLU A 624 -31.69 -21.07 39.42
CA GLU A 624 -31.19 -19.88 38.71
C GLU A 624 -31.06 -18.69 39.69
N GLU A 625 -32.03 -18.52 40.58
CA GLU A 625 -32.03 -17.54 41.68
C GLU A 625 -30.84 -17.79 42.63
N ILE A 626 -30.65 -19.05 43.07
CA ILE A 626 -29.50 -19.47 43.89
C ILE A 626 -28.19 -19.28 43.13
N ALA A 627 -28.12 -19.59 41.84
CA ALA A 627 -26.93 -19.40 41.02
C ALA A 627 -26.55 -17.92 40.90
N ARG A 628 -27.51 -17.02 40.67
CA ARG A 628 -27.28 -15.57 40.69
C ARG A 628 -26.83 -15.07 42.06
N LYS A 629 -27.47 -15.55 43.14
CA LYS A 629 -27.13 -15.15 44.52
C LYS A 629 -25.74 -15.66 44.94
N ARG A 630 -25.39 -16.91 44.61
CA ARG A 630 -24.05 -17.48 44.83
C ARG A 630 -22.98 -16.84 43.95
N ARG A 631 -23.25 -16.53 42.67
CA ARG A 631 -22.29 -15.77 41.84
C ARG A 631 -22.05 -14.38 42.42
N ARG A 632 -23.09 -13.63 42.81
CA ARG A 632 -22.95 -12.31 43.47
C ARG A 632 -22.12 -12.37 44.76
N VAL A 633 -22.29 -13.41 45.59
CA VAL A 633 -21.48 -13.60 46.81
C VAL A 633 -20.06 -14.08 46.49
N SER A 634 -19.86 -14.87 45.43
CA SER A 634 -18.52 -15.31 44.97
C SER A 634 -17.72 -14.21 44.27
N MET A 635 -18.34 -13.10 43.87
CA MET A 635 -17.63 -11.95 43.30
C MET A 635 -16.94 -11.06 44.35
N SER A 636 -17.04 -11.37 45.65
CA SER A 636 -16.32 -10.62 46.69
C SER A 636 -14.82 -10.98 46.81
N THR A 637 -14.28 -11.80 45.91
CA THR A 637 -12.84 -12.15 45.82
C THR A 637 -12.34 -12.12 44.37
N THR A 638 -12.79 -11.17 43.55
CA THR A 638 -12.32 -11.04 42.16
C THR A 638 -10.88 -10.52 42.10
N THR A 639 -9.94 -11.40 41.74
CA THR A 639 -8.71 -10.99 41.03
C THR A 639 -9.08 -10.18 39.78
N ASP A 640 -8.36 -9.11 39.51
CA ASP A 640 -8.58 -8.29 38.31
C ASP A 640 -8.25 -9.05 37.00
N GLU A 641 -8.77 -8.55 35.87
CA GLU A 641 -8.59 -9.17 34.54
C GLU A 641 -7.11 -9.31 34.15
N LEU A 642 -6.26 -8.36 34.54
CA LEU A 642 -4.81 -8.42 34.28
C LEU A 642 -4.17 -9.58 35.02
N THR A 643 -4.51 -9.79 36.30
CA THR A 643 -4.04 -10.91 37.11
C THR A 643 -4.50 -12.25 36.54
N GLN A 644 -5.77 -12.35 36.14
CA GLN A 644 -6.28 -13.57 35.50
C GLN A 644 -5.52 -13.88 34.20
N TYR A 645 -5.39 -12.88 33.32
CA TYR A 645 -4.65 -13.00 32.06
C TYR A 645 -3.17 -13.38 32.26
N LEU A 646 -2.52 -12.83 33.28
CA LEU A 646 -1.13 -13.13 33.63
C LEU A 646 -0.93 -14.52 34.24
N SER A 647 -1.94 -15.09 34.92
CA SER A 647 -1.88 -16.44 35.47
C SER A 647 -1.93 -17.55 34.40
N GLU A 648 -2.30 -17.20 33.16
CA GLU A 648 -2.34 -18.13 32.03
C GLU A 648 -1.00 -18.24 31.31
N PRO A 649 -0.68 -19.39 30.70
CA PRO A 649 0.53 -19.55 29.91
C PRO A 649 0.59 -18.58 28.71
N PRO A 650 1.80 -18.22 28.24
CA PRO A 650 1.99 -17.50 26.98
C PRO A 650 1.40 -18.25 25.78
N ALA A 651 0.92 -17.50 24.80
CA ALA A 651 0.48 -18.01 23.51
C ALA A 651 1.70 -18.38 22.62
N PRO A 652 1.58 -19.34 21.69
CA PRO A 652 2.66 -19.65 20.75
C PRO A 652 3.10 -18.43 19.93
N ILE A 653 4.41 -18.30 19.65
CA ILE A 653 4.97 -17.19 18.83
C ILE A 653 4.24 -16.96 17.49
N PRO A 654 3.78 -18.00 16.73
CA PRO A 654 3.03 -17.81 15.49
C PRO A 654 1.63 -17.20 15.63
N THR A 655 1.11 -17.01 16.86
CA THR A 655 -0.23 -16.48 17.11
C THR A 655 -0.37 -15.03 16.60
N ASP A 656 -1.48 -14.76 15.91
CA ASP A 656 -1.90 -13.40 15.58
C ASP A 656 -2.45 -12.71 16.83
N VAL A 657 -1.72 -11.71 17.34
CA VAL A 657 -2.04 -11.00 18.59
C VAL A 657 -3.39 -10.28 18.52
N LEU A 658 -3.69 -9.64 17.39
CA LEU A 658 -4.92 -8.85 17.26
C LEU A 658 -6.13 -9.77 17.17
N ASN A 659 -6.02 -10.89 16.44
CA ASN A 659 -7.07 -11.90 16.41
C ASN A 659 -7.23 -12.62 17.76
N TRP A 660 -6.15 -12.87 18.50
CA TRP A 660 -6.20 -13.45 19.85
C TRP A 660 -7.01 -12.57 20.80
N TRP A 661 -6.73 -11.26 20.81
CA TRP A 661 -7.48 -10.30 21.61
C TRP A 661 -8.91 -10.09 21.10
N LYS A 662 -9.15 -10.16 19.78
CA LYS A 662 -10.51 -10.13 19.22
C LYS A 662 -11.38 -11.24 19.80
N VAL A 663 -10.90 -12.48 19.78
CA VAL A 663 -11.60 -13.65 20.35
C VAL A 663 -11.77 -13.51 21.87
N ASN A 664 -10.72 -13.09 22.58
CA ASN A 664 -10.71 -13.03 24.03
C ASN A 664 -11.28 -11.73 24.63
N SER A 665 -11.70 -10.76 23.81
CA SER A 665 -12.30 -9.49 24.25
C SER A 665 -13.54 -9.69 25.12
N THR A 666 -14.32 -10.74 24.87
CA THR A 666 -15.50 -11.11 25.68
C THR A 666 -15.13 -11.63 27.07
N ARG A 667 -13.95 -12.24 27.21
CA ARG A 667 -13.40 -12.73 28.48
C ARG A 667 -12.68 -11.62 29.26
N TYR A 668 -12.09 -10.68 28.53
CA TYR A 668 -11.29 -9.57 29.05
C TYR A 668 -11.83 -8.21 28.57
N PRO A 669 -13.08 -7.84 28.90
CA PRO A 669 -13.74 -6.67 28.32
C PRO A 669 -13.03 -5.35 28.63
N ARG A 670 -12.42 -5.21 29.81
CA ARG A 670 -11.72 -3.98 30.22
C ARG A 670 -10.26 -4.01 29.78
N LEU A 671 -9.59 -5.14 29.98
CA LEU A 671 -8.18 -5.30 29.63
C LEU A 671 -7.97 -5.26 28.10
N SER A 672 -8.93 -5.74 27.31
CA SER A 672 -8.84 -5.66 25.85
C SER A 672 -8.94 -4.23 25.31
N VAL A 673 -9.61 -3.30 26.01
CA VAL A 673 -9.55 -1.86 25.63
C VAL A 673 -8.15 -1.30 25.88
N MET A 674 -7.52 -1.63 27.01
CA MET A 674 -6.11 -1.29 27.26
C MET A 674 -5.18 -1.93 26.21
N ALA A 675 -5.45 -3.16 25.78
CA ALA A 675 -4.71 -3.82 24.70
C ALA A 675 -4.82 -3.06 23.36
N ARG A 676 -5.98 -2.52 22.98
CA ARG A 676 -6.11 -1.70 21.76
C ARG A 676 -5.29 -0.40 21.82
N ASP A 677 -5.23 0.23 22.99
CA ASP A 677 -4.43 1.44 23.19
C ASP A 677 -2.92 1.15 23.10
N PHE A 678 -2.43 0.14 23.83
CA PHE A 678 -0.99 -0.11 23.97
C PHE A 678 -0.38 -0.98 22.85
N LEU A 679 -1.15 -1.84 22.19
CA LEU A 679 -0.66 -2.62 21.03
C LEU A 679 -0.62 -1.81 19.74
N ALA A 680 -1.25 -0.62 19.70
CA ALA A 680 -1.10 0.34 18.62
C ALA A 680 0.29 1.03 18.66
N VAL A 681 0.98 1.01 19.80
CA VAL A 681 2.34 1.56 19.94
C VAL A 681 3.29 0.79 19.03
N GLN A 682 3.94 1.49 18.10
CA GLN A 682 4.93 0.91 17.20
C GLN A 682 6.32 0.91 17.85
N ALA A 683 7.10 -0.15 17.67
CA ALA A 683 8.51 -0.14 18.04
C ALA A 683 9.41 0.58 17.01
N THR A 684 8.89 0.85 15.81
CA THR A 684 9.67 1.29 14.64
C THR A 684 8.96 2.43 13.91
N SER A 685 9.64 3.57 13.73
CA SER A 685 9.06 4.73 13.05
C SER A 685 9.07 4.66 11.52
N VAL A 686 10.00 3.89 10.96
CA VAL A 686 10.10 3.54 9.54
C VAL A 686 9.82 2.04 9.37
N ALA A 687 9.30 1.61 8.23
CA ALA A 687 9.12 0.18 7.98
C ALA A 687 10.50 -0.52 7.88
N PRO A 688 10.75 -1.62 8.62
CA PRO A 688 12.09 -2.20 8.73
C PRO A 688 12.71 -2.65 7.41
N ASP A 689 11.90 -3.08 6.44
CA ASP A 689 12.35 -3.51 5.12
C ASP A 689 12.73 -2.33 4.21
N GLU A 690 12.20 -1.12 4.46
CA GLU A 690 12.70 0.12 3.83
C GLU A 690 14.08 0.49 4.38
N LEU A 691 14.38 0.16 5.65
CA LEU A 691 15.66 0.51 6.25
C LEU A 691 16.74 -0.54 5.93
N PHE A 692 16.43 -1.82 6.08
CA PHE A 692 17.41 -2.91 6.04
C PHE A 692 17.65 -3.48 4.64
N CYS A 693 16.69 -3.38 3.71
CA CYS A 693 16.67 -4.11 2.44
C CYS A 693 16.64 -3.19 1.22
N CYS A 694 17.00 -3.73 0.04
CA CYS A 694 17.04 -3.01 -1.24
C CYS A 694 15.72 -2.30 -1.62
N LYS A 695 14.57 -2.73 -1.09
CA LYS A 695 13.29 -2.00 -1.17
C LYS A 695 13.41 -0.52 -0.75
N GLY A 696 14.26 -0.23 0.23
CA GLY A 696 14.56 1.14 0.64
C GLY A 696 15.18 1.99 -0.46
N ASP A 697 15.99 1.38 -1.34
CA ASP A 697 16.63 2.10 -2.45
C ASP A 697 15.60 2.48 -3.52
N GLU A 698 14.58 1.65 -3.78
CA GLU A 698 13.42 2.05 -4.61
C GLU A 698 12.68 3.26 -4.01
N ILE A 699 12.48 3.26 -2.70
CA ILE A 699 11.70 4.28 -1.99
C ILE A 699 12.47 5.59 -1.90
N ASP A 700 13.77 5.56 -1.63
CA ASP A 700 14.62 6.75 -1.62
C ASP A 700 14.76 7.33 -3.04
N LYS A 701 14.89 6.50 -4.08
CA LYS A 701 14.79 6.93 -5.50
C LYS A 701 13.46 7.66 -5.74
N GLN A 702 12.32 7.09 -5.34
CA GLN A 702 10.99 7.73 -5.47
C GLN A 702 10.87 9.05 -4.68
N ARG A 703 11.30 9.08 -3.42
CA ARG A 703 11.28 10.30 -2.57
C ARG A 703 12.13 11.42 -3.17
N CYS A 704 13.28 11.09 -3.78
CA CYS A 704 14.15 12.05 -4.46
C CYS A 704 13.57 12.64 -5.75
N CYS A 705 12.74 11.90 -6.49
CA CYS A 705 12.16 12.34 -7.77
C CYS A 705 10.91 13.23 -7.65
N LEU A 706 10.37 13.43 -6.45
CA LEU A 706 9.13 14.20 -6.24
C LEU A 706 9.40 15.70 -5.96
N PRO A 707 8.76 16.64 -6.70
CA PRO A 707 8.94 18.07 -6.47
C PRO A 707 8.30 18.51 -5.14
N HIS A 708 8.98 19.40 -4.41
CA HIS A 708 8.56 19.92 -3.10
C HIS A 708 7.07 20.29 -3.05
N SER A 709 6.59 21.03 -4.06
CA SER A 709 5.21 21.55 -4.11
C SER A 709 4.09 20.50 -4.14
N SER A 710 4.40 19.24 -4.44
CA SER A 710 3.40 18.16 -4.58
C SER A 710 3.73 16.91 -3.74
N MET A 711 4.96 16.80 -3.23
CA MET A 711 5.43 15.65 -2.43
C MET A 711 4.50 15.33 -1.25
N GLN A 712 4.18 16.33 -0.42
CA GLN A 712 3.29 16.17 0.74
C GLN A 712 1.94 15.58 0.33
N ALA A 713 1.26 16.23 -0.62
CA ALA A 713 -0.07 15.83 -1.07
C ALA A 713 -0.08 14.43 -1.69
N LEU A 714 0.87 14.14 -2.59
CA LEU A 714 0.92 12.88 -3.32
C LEU A 714 1.21 11.69 -2.39
N LEU A 715 2.19 11.81 -1.48
CA LEU A 715 2.55 10.75 -0.54
C LEU A 715 1.46 10.54 0.54
N CYS A 716 0.80 11.61 1.01
CA CYS A 716 -0.36 11.47 1.90
C CYS A 716 -1.52 10.75 1.20
N ILE A 717 -1.94 11.18 0.00
CA ILE A 717 -3.01 10.51 -0.77
C ILE A 717 -2.67 9.03 -1.01
N ARG A 718 -1.42 8.72 -1.40
CA ARG A 718 -0.95 7.35 -1.57
C ARG A 718 -1.15 6.51 -0.30
N SER A 719 -0.73 7.02 0.86
CA SER A 719 -0.93 6.34 2.16
C SER A 719 -2.42 6.13 2.46
N TRP A 720 -3.27 7.12 2.20
CA TRP A 720 -4.71 7.04 2.46
C TRP A 720 -5.38 5.98 1.58
N ILE A 721 -5.09 5.94 0.27
CA ILE A 721 -5.61 4.91 -0.64
C ILE A 721 -5.16 3.51 -0.19
N GLN A 722 -3.90 3.36 0.23
CA GLN A 722 -3.36 2.09 0.74
C GLN A 722 -4.04 1.62 2.04
N ASN A 723 -4.62 2.53 2.83
CA ASN A 723 -5.44 2.23 4.02
C ASN A 723 -6.97 2.23 3.71
N GLY A 724 -7.35 2.09 2.44
CA GLY A 724 -8.75 1.92 2.04
C GLY A 724 -9.58 3.20 1.92
N PHE A 725 -9.00 4.39 2.15
CA PHE A 725 -9.70 5.65 1.92
C PHE A 725 -9.96 5.84 0.42
N LYS A 726 -11.20 6.17 0.08
CA LYS A 726 -11.62 6.41 -1.31
C LYS A 726 -11.08 7.75 -1.81
N LEU A 727 -10.63 7.80 -3.06
CA LEU A 727 -10.15 9.05 -3.64
C LEU A 727 -11.35 9.99 -3.85
N LYS A 728 -11.30 11.17 -3.23
CA LYS A 728 -12.34 12.21 -3.39
C LYS A 728 -11.77 13.48 -3.99
N TYR A 729 -12.54 14.11 -4.88
CA TYR A 729 -12.29 15.45 -5.40
C TYR A 729 -13.50 16.34 -5.11
N ARG A 730 -13.28 17.48 -4.43
CA ARG A 730 -14.35 18.38 -3.97
C ARG A 730 -15.47 17.62 -3.24
N SER A 731 -15.09 16.76 -2.29
CA SER A 731 -15.98 15.84 -1.55
C SER A 731 -16.75 14.79 -2.38
N THR A 732 -16.51 14.66 -3.69
CA THR A 732 -17.13 13.63 -4.54
C THR A 732 -16.17 12.47 -4.74
N GLU A 733 -16.60 11.23 -4.51
CA GLU A 733 -15.80 10.02 -4.76
C GLU A 733 -15.53 9.82 -6.25
N VAL A 734 -14.28 9.54 -6.61
CA VAL A 734 -13.83 9.23 -7.96
C VAL A 734 -13.87 7.71 -8.14
N ASP A 735 -14.94 7.24 -8.76
CA ASP A 735 -15.16 5.82 -9.04
C ASP A 735 -14.29 5.36 -10.22
N TYR A 736 -13.13 4.81 -9.90
CA TYR A 736 -12.18 4.30 -10.88
C TYR A 736 -12.61 3.03 -11.61
N GLU A 737 -13.57 2.28 -11.08
CA GLU A 737 -14.09 1.08 -11.75
C GLU A 737 -14.99 1.50 -12.91
N LYS A 738 -15.88 2.47 -12.69
CA LYS A 738 -16.67 3.10 -13.76
C LYS A 738 -15.84 3.84 -14.81
N LEU A 739 -14.68 4.41 -14.43
CA LEU A 739 -13.76 5.01 -15.40
C LEU A 739 -13.07 3.98 -16.32
N MET A 740 -13.05 2.70 -15.93
CA MET A 740 -12.46 1.59 -16.69
C MET A 740 -13.50 0.75 -17.46
N GLU A 741 -14.81 1.02 -17.29
CA GLU A 741 -15.86 0.34 -18.08
C GLU A 741 -15.70 0.69 -19.58
N PRO A 742 -15.60 -0.30 -20.49
CA PRO A 742 -15.41 -0.02 -21.90
C PRO A 742 -16.66 0.63 -22.52
N ILE A 743 -16.44 1.60 -23.41
CA ILE A 743 -17.46 2.41 -24.11
C ILE A 743 -18.34 1.57 -25.09
N ALA A 744 -18.24 0.25 -25.06
CA ALA A 744 -18.77 -0.67 -26.07
C ALA A 744 -20.31 -0.85 -26.08
N ILE A 745 -21.05 -0.37 -25.08
CA ILE A 745 -22.50 -0.67 -24.95
C ILE A 745 -23.40 0.21 -25.85
N THR A 746 -22.90 1.31 -26.43
CA THR A 746 -23.72 2.21 -27.27
C THR A 746 -23.76 1.87 -28.77
N ALA A 747 -22.98 0.89 -29.24
CA ALA A 747 -23.04 0.41 -30.63
C ALA A 747 -24.19 -0.59 -30.85
N ALA A 748 -24.35 -1.59 -29.97
CA ALA A 748 -25.27 -2.71 -30.16
C ALA A 748 -26.78 -2.35 -30.17
N SER A 749 -27.15 -1.12 -29.79
CA SER A 749 -28.54 -0.63 -29.87
C SER A 749 -28.89 0.06 -31.20
N ALA A 750 -27.95 0.21 -32.13
CA ALA A 750 -28.18 0.85 -33.43
C ALA A 750 -28.62 -0.15 -34.54
N ASP A 751 -28.13 -1.40 -34.49
CA ASP A 751 -28.31 -2.38 -35.58
C ASP A 751 -29.67 -3.10 -35.59
N ASN A 752 -30.46 -2.97 -34.52
CA ASN A 752 -31.82 -3.53 -34.45
C ASN A 752 -32.91 -2.61 -35.04
N ALA A 753 -32.52 -1.58 -35.81
CA ALA A 753 -33.45 -0.60 -36.41
C ALA A 753 -33.43 -0.56 -37.96
N SER A 754 -32.57 -1.33 -38.63
CA SER A 754 -32.36 -1.26 -40.09
C SER A 754 -32.93 -2.44 -40.89
N THR A 755 -33.53 -3.45 -40.25
CA THR A 755 -33.95 -4.71 -40.89
C THR A 755 -35.47 -4.87 -41.11
N VAL A 756 -36.25 -3.78 -41.04
CA VAL A 756 -37.72 -3.81 -41.23
C VAL A 756 -38.19 -2.79 -42.29
N LEU A 757 -37.51 -2.73 -43.43
CA LEU A 757 -37.95 -1.99 -44.62
C LEU A 757 -37.19 -2.46 -45.88
N ASP A 758 -37.44 -3.70 -46.32
CA ASP A 758 -37.35 -4.11 -47.74
C ASP A 758 -37.90 -5.54 -47.97
N LYS A 759 -39.22 -5.66 -47.92
CA LYS A 759 -39.99 -6.77 -48.54
C LYS A 759 -41.33 -6.25 -49.06
N LYS A 760 -41.29 -5.47 -50.14
CA LYS A 760 -42.45 -5.26 -51.04
C LYS A 760 -42.03 -4.62 -52.37
N VAL A 761 -42.63 -5.14 -53.45
CA VAL A 761 -42.59 -4.70 -54.85
C VAL A 761 -41.41 -5.21 -55.70
N ASN A 762 -41.76 -6.20 -56.53
CA ASN A 762 -41.15 -6.71 -57.78
C ASN A 762 -39.66 -7.10 -57.77
#